data_AF-A0A1F8NZZ7-F1
#
_entry.id   AF-A0A1F8NZZ7-F1
#
_cell.length_a   1.000
_cell.length_b   1.000
_cell.length_c   1.000
_cell.angle_alpha   90.00
_cell.angle_beta   90.00
_cell.angle_gamma   90.00
#
_symmetry.space_group_name_H-M   'P 1'
#
loop_
_entity.id
_entity.type
_entity.pdbx_description
1 polymer ?
#
loop_
_entity_poly.entity_id
_entity_poly.type
_entity_poly.pdbx_seq_one_letter_code
_entity_poly.pdbx_strand_id
1 'polypeptide(L)'
;MTEHAPRPDLDSVIRQALQTPDPSPVFVERLHGQLVSAPRGRRTGRALTLWAWALAAVVVLILAALFVGPNDLVAALQRLLGYIPGIGMVDEAGGLRVLAEPVSRQREGITVTVEQAVLDSERTVVVYQADGIPHTAYPDREDSPFCGNDPRLRLSDGTLLSPGEGSGRGWGSGFESRMVFPAVPAGVDQVNFILPCLMDTAPGAAPEDWELPLRFVAAPPELTVAPVRELTPPAASTAPAEAPAEMGLSLEQVIELEDAYILMGSFRQGDALPQAMVMGISVWPEITNAAGQTWPFDIPDDIYQPTGEAGIFPWAYQVPKGFAAPLTITLAAVDVEFPADLSFSFNAGPAPQPEQEWTLNQEFEIAGYSVRLISAVRHEGPRQNGYEFFFEADPEVSMVSIEDPEHAPAGGYGGGSLGGFSAGFVYSGPVPTGVLTFHVTGLMAQYPGPWTLTWSPPGEDLPATSVAPPQACLTLEAWQQALTDPAPPPEGLAGHLIAYGRIVEDGQQLSPENAGVFVFDLASGQRLVLGPGTWPSLSPDGVRAAYAGPGGLRVVDLATGENRPVPGTAPNDYGPRWSPDGSQLAFRRDLNLYLINPDGTGLRRVTAGPEYELLVDWSADGSQLVYAAPGPQGLRLRSIDLAGGAPSELFVIDAKDISAALSPDGLQIAYMERLPGSMEYGLFLAAADGSQPRLLALFGGLAITHPVWSPDGEWLLVNVTNIGQVSPATVPMLIDPSACQAIPLAGIDGTVQDWSR
;
A
#
# COMPACT_ATOMS: atom_id res chain seq x y z
N MET A 1 -39.22 28.29 -50.99
CA MET A 1 -38.12 28.82 -51.81
C MET A 1 -37.25 29.69 -50.92
N THR A 2 -36.12 29.15 -50.47
CA THR A 2 -35.05 29.90 -49.81
C THR A 2 -33.77 29.09 -50.06
N GLU A 3 -33.04 29.51 -51.09
CA GLU A 3 -31.75 28.99 -51.53
C GLU A 3 -30.66 29.35 -50.50
N HIS A 4 -29.92 28.36 -50.00
CA HIS A 4 -28.71 28.58 -49.20
C HIS A 4 -27.50 28.71 -50.14
N ALA A 5 -26.80 29.84 -50.07
CA ALA A 5 -25.58 30.13 -50.81
C ALA A 5 -24.39 29.25 -50.33
N PRO A 6 -23.41 28.94 -51.21
CA PRO A 6 -22.27 28.09 -50.87
C PRO A 6 -21.24 28.81 -49.98
N ARG A 7 -20.66 28.09 -49.01
CA ARG A 7 -19.56 28.57 -48.15
C ARG A 7 -18.25 28.67 -48.96
N PRO A 8 -17.39 29.66 -48.68
CA PRO A 8 -16.11 29.82 -49.38
C PRO A 8 -15.05 28.80 -48.89
N ASP A 9 -14.16 28.43 -49.81
CA ASP A 9 -13.04 27.50 -49.63
C ASP A 9 -11.99 28.05 -48.63
N LEU A 10 -11.74 27.28 -47.56
CA LEU A 10 -10.88 27.62 -46.43
C LEU A 10 -9.43 27.90 -46.87
N ASP A 11 -8.96 27.25 -47.94
CA ASP A 11 -7.61 27.42 -48.48
C ASP A 11 -7.34 28.80 -49.09
N SER A 12 -8.41 29.51 -49.48
CA SER A 12 -8.30 30.87 -50.00
C SER A 12 -8.14 31.91 -48.88
N VAL A 13 -8.74 31.65 -47.72
CA VAL A 13 -8.71 32.52 -46.53
C VAL A 13 -7.33 32.44 -45.85
N ILE A 14 -6.75 31.24 -45.77
CA ILE A 14 -5.44 31.03 -45.16
C ILE A 14 -4.31 31.67 -46.00
N ARG A 15 -4.40 31.60 -47.34
CA ARG A 15 -3.41 32.26 -48.23
C ARG A 15 -3.41 33.79 -48.16
N GLN A 16 -4.56 34.40 -47.86
CA GLN A 16 -4.66 35.85 -47.67
C GLN A 16 -4.10 36.32 -46.33
N ALA A 17 -4.16 35.48 -45.28
CA ALA A 17 -3.67 35.82 -43.95
C ALA A 17 -2.14 35.76 -43.79
N LEU A 18 -1.44 35.05 -44.70
CA LEU A 18 0.02 34.80 -44.62
C LEU A 18 0.88 35.75 -45.47
N GLN A 19 0.30 36.74 -46.16
CA GLN A 19 1.08 37.73 -46.90
C GLN A 19 1.56 38.84 -45.96
N THR A 20 2.85 38.84 -45.63
CA THR A 20 3.49 39.97 -44.95
C THR A 20 3.54 41.19 -45.88
N PRO A 21 3.05 42.36 -45.47
CA PRO A 21 3.10 43.55 -46.30
C PRO A 21 4.54 44.04 -46.48
N ASP A 22 4.85 44.57 -47.67
CA ASP A 22 6.15 45.16 -47.96
C ASP A 22 6.48 46.29 -46.96
N PRO A 23 7.75 46.43 -46.55
CA PRO A 23 8.16 47.47 -45.62
C PRO A 23 7.85 48.86 -46.18
N SER A 24 7.35 49.76 -45.33
CA SER A 24 6.93 51.08 -45.79
C SER A 24 8.11 51.86 -46.42
N PRO A 25 7.88 52.64 -47.49
CA PRO A 25 8.94 53.42 -48.15
C PRO A 25 9.70 54.34 -47.19
N VAL A 26 9.00 54.84 -46.16
CA VAL A 26 9.55 55.70 -45.09
C VAL A 26 10.56 54.96 -44.21
N PHE A 27 10.35 53.67 -43.96
CA PHE A 27 11.31 52.84 -43.21
C PHE A 27 12.59 52.60 -44.02
N VAL A 28 12.44 52.31 -45.31
CA VAL A 28 13.57 52.05 -46.22
C VAL A 28 14.45 53.29 -46.39
N GLU A 29 13.85 54.48 -46.57
CA GLU A 29 14.59 55.75 -46.66
C GLU A 29 15.34 56.07 -45.37
N ARG A 30 14.73 55.82 -44.21
CA ARG A 30 15.33 56.07 -42.90
C ARG A 30 16.53 55.16 -42.64
N LEU A 31 16.42 53.89 -43.01
CA LEU A 31 17.50 52.92 -42.89
C LEU A 31 18.66 53.25 -43.84
N HIS A 32 18.37 53.69 -45.06
CA HIS A 32 19.40 54.11 -46.01
C HIS A 32 20.16 55.36 -45.54
N GLY A 33 19.44 56.34 -44.96
CA GLY A 33 20.06 57.53 -44.35
C GLY A 33 20.97 57.22 -43.16
N GLN A 34 20.61 56.22 -42.33
CA GLN A 34 21.42 55.78 -41.19
C GLN A 34 22.69 55.02 -41.62
N LEU A 35 22.62 54.24 -42.71
CA LEU A 35 23.77 53.48 -43.20
C LEU A 35 24.80 54.35 -43.93
N VAL A 36 24.37 55.44 -44.57
CA VAL A 36 25.27 56.35 -45.32
C VAL A 36 25.95 57.39 -44.42
N SER A 37 25.42 57.66 -43.22
CA SER A 37 25.92 58.70 -42.30
C SER A 37 26.85 58.20 -41.18
N ALA A 38 27.17 56.90 -41.13
CA ALA A 38 28.11 56.35 -40.15
C ALA A 38 29.56 56.80 -40.46
N PRO A 39 30.25 57.51 -39.55
CA PRO A 39 31.59 58.01 -39.81
C PRO A 39 32.62 56.87 -39.86
N ARG A 40 33.37 56.79 -40.97
CA ARG A 40 34.54 55.90 -41.10
C ARG A 40 35.70 56.45 -40.26
N GLY A 41 35.79 56.00 -39.01
CA GLY A 41 36.92 56.24 -38.13
C GLY A 41 38.19 55.51 -38.61
N ARG A 42 39.28 56.27 -38.76
CA ARG A 42 40.64 55.79 -39.08
C ARG A 42 41.10 54.70 -38.09
N ARG A 43 41.49 53.55 -38.63
CA ARG A 43 42.20 52.47 -37.89
C ARG A 43 43.55 52.98 -37.39
N THR A 44 43.77 52.90 -36.08
CA THR A 44 45.11 52.91 -35.47
C THR A 44 45.32 51.58 -34.72
N GLY A 45 46.50 50.98 -34.88
CA GLY A 45 46.78 49.59 -34.58
C GLY A 45 46.79 49.24 -33.09
N ARG A 46 45.66 48.73 -32.58
CA ARG A 46 45.56 48.01 -31.29
C ARG A 46 44.76 46.70 -31.36
N ALA A 47 44.30 46.27 -32.53
CA ALA A 47 43.44 45.09 -32.68
C ALA A 47 44.18 43.73 -32.68
N LEU A 48 45.50 43.73 -32.87
CA LEU A 48 46.29 42.49 -32.91
C LEU A 48 46.57 41.88 -31.52
N THR A 49 46.40 42.64 -30.43
CA THR A 49 46.58 42.10 -29.08
C THR A 49 45.29 41.51 -28.51
N LEU A 50 44.12 42.13 -28.74
CA LEU A 50 42.83 41.61 -28.21
C LEU A 50 42.43 40.25 -28.79
N TRP A 51 42.68 40.02 -30.08
CA TRP A 51 42.46 38.69 -30.68
C TRP A 51 43.46 37.66 -30.17
N ALA A 52 44.72 38.05 -29.92
CA ALA A 52 45.70 37.15 -29.33
C ALA A 52 45.35 36.77 -27.88
N TRP A 53 44.82 37.70 -27.09
CA TRP A 53 44.33 37.43 -25.73
C TRP A 53 43.04 36.60 -25.72
N ALA A 54 42.12 36.84 -26.66
CA ALA A 54 40.92 36.02 -26.82
C ALA A 54 41.27 34.59 -27.27
N LEU A 55 42.20 34.44 -28.22
CA LEU A 55 42.67 33.13 -28.66
C LEU A 55 43.47 32.43 -27.56
N ALA A 56 44.29 33.15 -26.78
CA ALA A 56 44.99 32.60 -25.64
C ALA A 56 44.03 32.19 -24.52
N ALA A 57 42.95 32.95 -24.26
CA ALA A 57 41.92 32.57 -23.29
C ALA A 57 41.14 31.33 -23.74
N VAL A 58 40.81 31.23 -25.04
CA VAL A 58 40.18 30.05 -25.62
C VAL A 58 41.13 28.84 -25.58
N VAL A 59 42.41 29.02 -25.87
CA VAL A 59 43.41 27.95 -25.77
C VAL A 59 43.64 27.53 -24.32
N VAL A 60 43.62 28.45 -23.36
CA VAL A 60 43.68 28.14 -21.91
C VAL A 60 42.43 27.41 -21.46
N LEU A 61 41.24 27.78 -21.95
CA LEU A 61 39.98 27.06 -21.67
C LEU A 61 39.98 25.66 -22.30
N ILE A 62 40.50 25.50 -23.52
CA ILE A 62 40.65 24.20 -24.19
C ILE A 62 41.70 23.35 -23.47
N LEU A 63 42.83 23.93 -23.04
CA LEU A 63 43.86 23.23 -22.27
C LEU A 63 43.40 22.89 -20.86
N ALA A 64 42.59 23.73 -20.22
CA ALA A 64 41.94 23.44 -18.94
C ALA A 64 40.92 22.29 -19.11
N ALA A 65 40.12 22.29 -20.19
CA ALA A 65 39.20 21.21 -20.54
C ALA A 65 39.89 19.91 -21.03
N LEU A 66 41.20 19.96 -21.33
CA LEU A 66 42.02 18.80 -21.67
C LEU A 66 42.80 18.25 -20.45
N PHE A 67 43.00 19.07 -19.41
CA PHE A 67 43.66 18.68 -18.15
C PHE A 67 42.67 18.22 -17.08
N VAL A 68 41.47 18.80 -17.07
CA VAL A 68 40.28 18.32 -16.35
C VAL A 68 39.60 17.38 -17.33
N GLY A 69 39.68 16.06 -17.13
CA GLY A 69 39.19 15.11 -18.13
C GLY A 69 37.70 15.34 -18.46
N PRO A 70 37.17 14.81 -19.59
CA PRO A 70 35.75 14.93 -19.92
C PRO A 70 34.82 14.43 -18.79
N ASN A 71 35.30 13.52 -17.94
CA ASN A 71 34.58 13.03 -16.76
C ASN A 71 34.49 14.08 -15.63
N ASP A 72 35.51 14.94 -15.46
CA ASP A 72 35.54 15.93 -14.38
C ASP A 72 34.76 17.21 -14.73
N LEU A 73 34.66 17.55 -16.03
CA LEU A 73 33.83 18.67 -16.51
C LEU A 73 32.33 18.30 -16.54
N VAL A 74 32.00 17.04 -16.80
CA VAL A 74 30.63 16.50 -16.68
C VAL A 74 30.23 16.37 -15.21
N ALA A 75 31.14 15.93 -14.33
CA ALA A 75 30.92 15.92 -12.88
C ALA A 75 30.72 17.33 -12.27
N ALA A 76 31.28 18.38 -12.89
CA ALA A 76 31.08 19.77 -12.47
C ALA A 76 29.80 20.42 -13.07
N LEU A 77 29.16 19.80 -14.06
CA LEU A 77 27.92 20.26 -14.71
C LEU A 77 26.68 19.47 -14.26
N GLN A 78 26.85 18.25 -13.74
CA GLN A 78 25.84 17.56 -12.95
C GLN A 78 25.70 18.31 -11.63
N ARG A 79 24.61 19.06 -11.45
CA ARG A 79 24.24 19.61 -10.15
C ARG A 79 24.16 18.42 -9.20
N LEU A 80 25.10 18.30 -8.27
CA LEU A 80 25.11 17.21 -7.30
C LEU A 80 23.89 17.39 -6.39
N LEU A 81 22.80 16.73 -6.75
CA LEU A 81 21.75 16.42 -5.80
C LEU A 81 22.37 15.48 -4.76
N GLY A 82 22.29 15.89 -3.51
CA GLY A 82 22.58 15.06 -2.36
C GLY A 82 21.33 14.30 -1.94
N TYR A 83 21.51 13.20 -1.22
CA TYR A 83 20.41 12.48 -0.58
C TYR A 83 20.64 12.38 0.92
N ILE A 84 19.61 12.69 1.71
CA ILE A 84 19.60 12.57 3.16
C ILE A 84 18.51 11.57 3.56
N PRO A 85 18.84 10.44 4.18
CA PRO A 85 17.86 9.46 4.64
C PRO A 85 16.77 10.08 5.53
N GLY A 86 15.50 9.77 5.22
CA GLY A 86 14.31 10.30 5.88
C GLY A 86 13.85 11.67 5.36
N ILE A 87 14.69 12.38 4.61
CA ILE A 87 14.41 13.70 4.04
C ILE A 87 14.26 13.62 2.52
N GLY A 88 15.06 12.79 1.85
CA GLY A 88 15.09 12.64 0.41
C GLY A 88 16.17 13.49 -0.27
N MET A 89 15.92 13.81 -1.55
CA MET A 89 16.86 14.55 -2.40
C MET A 89 16.98 16.02 -1.99
N VAL A 90 18.19 16.57 -1.95
CA VAL A 90 18.49 17.95 -1.56
C VAL A 90 19.49 18.62 -2.51
N ASP A 91 19.33 19.92 -2.73
CA ASP A 91 20.31 20.74 -3.46
C ASP A 91 21.35 21.34 -2.49
N GLU A 92 22.60 20.88 -2.59
CA GLU A 92 23.70 21.39 -1.74
C GLU A 92 24.20 22.79 -2.16
N ALA A 93 23.94 23.23 -3.39
CA ALA A 93 24.56 24.42 -3.96
C ALA A 93 24.12 25.74 -3.27
N GLY A 94 22.98 25.72 -2.56
CA GLY A 94 22.37 26.87 -1.89
C GLY A 94 22.71 27.04 -0.40
N GLY A 95 23.46 26.12 0.21
CA GLY A 95 23.72 26.11 1.66
C GLY A 95 22.55 25.52 2.45
N LEU A 96 22.69 24.24 2.78
CA LEU A 96 21.66 23.46 3.48
C LEU A 96 21.45 23.97 4.91
N ARG A 97 20.18 24.11 5.31
CA ARG A 97 19.80 24.41 6.69
C ARG A 97 18.85 23.34 7.23
N VAL A 98 19.00 23.01 8.51
CA VAL A 98 18.23 21.96 9.17
C VAL A 98 17.55 22.51 10.42
N LEU A 99 16.48 21.85 10.84
CA LEU A 99 15.82 22.12 12.11
C LEU A 99 16.82 21.95 13.26
N ALA A 100 16.89 22.96 14.13
CA ALA A 100 17.89 22.96 15.19
C ALA A 100 17.65 21.88 16.27
N GLU A 101 16.38 21.61 16.56
CA GLU A 101 15.90 20.56 17.46
C GLU A 101 14.43 20.27 17.18
N PRO A 102 13.93 19.04 17.40
CA PRO A 102 12.52 18.72 17.28
C PRO A 102 11.64 19.65 18.14
N VAL A 103 10.48 20.06 17.62
CA VAL A 103 9.57 20.98 18.32
C VAL A 103 8.23 20.31 18.55
N SER A 104 7.85 20.13 19.83
CA SER A 104 6.57 19.53 20.21
C SER A 104 5.63 20.51 20.89
N ARG A 105 4.33 20.26 20.73
CA ARG A 105 3.23 20.90 21.46
C ARG A 105 2.21 19.84 21.84
N GLN A 106 1.68 19.92 23.06
CA GLN A 106 0.63 19.03 23.54
C GLN A 106 -0.62 19.83 23.90
N ARG A 107 -1.79 19.39 23.43
CA ARG A 107 -3.11 19.95 23.76
C ARG A 107 -4.11 18.82 23.86
N GLU A 108 -4.88 18.80 24.95
CA GLU A 108 -5.97 17.83 25.15
C GLU A 108 -5.54 16.35 25.01
N GLY A 109 -4.31 16.03 25.43
CA GLY A 109 -3.75 14.68 25.32
C GLY A 109 -3.10 14.36 23.98
N ILE A 110 -3.36 15.15 22.94
CA ILE A 110 -2.76 15.03 21.60
C ILE A 110 -1.41 15.75 21.58
N THR A 111 -0.39 15.12 21.00
CA THR A 111 0.94 15.71 20.82
C THR A 111 1.23 15.87 19.34
N VAL A 112 1.54 17.10 18.91
CA VAL A 112 2.05 17.39 17.56
C VAL A 112 3.53 17.72 17.68
N THR A 113 4.36 17.04 16.89
CA THR A 113 5.81 17.21 16.86
C THR A 113 6.29 17.43 15.44
N VAL A 114 7.01 18.52 15.19
CA VAL A 114 7.85 18.64 14.00
C VAL A 114 9.20 18.02 14.33
N GLU A 115 9.48 16.87 13.76
CA GLU A 115 10.67 16.07 14.08
C GLU A 115 11.89 16.59 13.34
N GLN A 116 11.72 16.83 12.05
CA GLN A 116 12.78 17.22 11.14
C GLN A 116 12.26 18.23 10.13
N ALA A 117 13.15 19.12 9.71
CA ALA A 117 12.90 19.97 8.56
C ALA A 117 14.23 20.35 7.91
N VAL A 118 14.26 20.34 6.59
CA VAL A 118 15.46 20.62 5.78
C VAL A 118 15.11 21.61 4.68
N LEU A 119 15.96 22.62 4.55
CA LEU A 119 15.79 23.76 3.66
C LEU A 119 16.98 23.81 2.70
N ASP A 120 16.68 23.78 1.40
CA ASP A 120 17.65 24.02 0.32
C ASP A 120 17.22 25.20 -0.57
N SER A 121 17.89 25.39 -1.70
CA SER A 121 17.60 26.47 -2.66
C SER A 121 16.25 26.33 -3.35
N GLU A 122 15.73 25.12 -3.47
CA GLU A 122 14.57 24.78 -4.30
C GLU A 122 13.30 24.57 -3.47
N ARG A 123 13.44 23.99 -2.26
CA ARG A 123 12.31 23.58 -1.43
C ARG A 123 12.63 23.51 0.06
N THR A 124 11.57 23.35 0.83
CA THR A 124 11.62 23.08 2.27
C THR A 124 10.84 21.80 2.54
N VAL A 125 11.47 20.79 3.12
CA VAL A 125 10.83 19.55 3.53
C VAL A 125 10.60 19.60 5.03
N VAL A 126 9.39 19.26 5.48
CA VAL A 126 9.04 19.20 6.91
C VAL A 126 8.41 17.84 7.20
N VAL A 127 8.99 17.11 8.15
CA VAL A 127 8.44 15.85 8.69
C VAL A 127 7.85 16.16 10.05
N TYR A 128 6.56 15.88 10.21
CA TYR A 128 5.84 16.08 11.45
C TYR A 128 4.93 14.90 11.75
N GLN A 129 4.66 14.70 13.04
CA GLN A 129 3.74 13.68 13.50
C GLN A 129 2.71 14.26 14.48
N ALA A 130 1.54 13.64 14.52
CA ALA A 130 0.52 13.86 15.54
C ALA A 130 0.16 12.52 16.18
N ASP A 131 0.16 12.45 17.51
CA ASP A 131 -0.15 11.22 18.25
C ASP A 131 -1.13 11.47 19.39
N GLY A 132 -1.86 10.43 19.79
CA GLY A 132 -2.88 10.48 20.83
C GLY A 132 -4.23 11.03 20.39
N ILE A 133 -4.51 11.03 19.08
CA ILE A 133 -5.80 11.45 18.51
C ILE A 133 -6.84 10.39 18.91
N PRO A 134 -7.89 10.77 19.68
CA PRO A 134 -8.92 9.81 20.05
C PRO A 134 -9.74 9.46 18.81
N HIS A 135 -10.09 8.20 18.63
CA HIS A 135 -10.89 7.79 17.47
C HIS A 135 -12.24 8.54 17.37
N THR A 136 -12.80 8.96 18.50
CA THR A 136 -14.03 9.79 18.54
C THR A 136 -13.88 11.15 17.87
N ALA A 137 -12.65 11.57 17.54
CA ALA A 137 -12.40 12.78 16.76
C ALA A 137 -12.61 12.56 15.25
N TYR A 138 -12.61 11.32 14.77
CA TYR A 138 -12.89 11.01 13.37
C TYR A 138 -14.40 10.87 13.13
N PRO A 139 -14.89 11.21 11.93
CA PRO A 139 -16.29 11.07 11.60
C PRO A 139 -16.75 9.61 11.53
N ASP A 140 -17.93 9.31 12.09
CA ASP A 140 -18.53 7.97 12.08
C ASP A 140 -19.21 7.62 10.73
N ARG A 141 -19.30 8.58 9.81
CA ARG A 141 -19.91 8.43 8.48
C ARG A 141 -19.02 9.05 7.42
N GLU A 142 -18.86 8.35 6.30
CA GLU A 142 -18.05 8.77 5.16
C GLU A 142 -18.53 10.08 4.51
N ASP A 143 -19.82 10.43 4.66
CA ASP A 143 -20.39 11.69 4.15
C ASP A 143 -20.20 12.89 5.09
N SER A 144 -19.59 12.69 6.25
CA SER A 144 -19.36 13.76 7.21
C SER A 144 -18.16 14.61 6.81
N PRO A 145 -18.21 15.94 7.04
CA PRO A 145 -17.05 16.79 6.80
C PRO A 145 -15.87 16.34 7.66
N PHE A 146 -14.69 16.28 7.05
CA PHE A 146 -13.43 16.00 7.72
C PHE A 146 -12.38 17.05 7.38
N CYS A 147 -11.34 17.14 8.20
CA CYS A 147 -10.22 18.03 7.98
C CYS A 147 -9.27 17.47 6.89
N GLY A 148 -9.30 18.08 5.71
CA GLY A 148 -8.30 17.88 4.65
C GLY A 148 -7.39 19.09 4.44
N ASN A 149 -7.23 19.97 5.44
CA ASN A 149 -6.43 21.19 5.28
C ASN A 149 -4.94 20.92 5.46
N ASP A 150 -4.14 21.28 4.47
CA ASP A 150 -2.69 21.18 4.55
C ASP A 150 -2.07 22.13 5.58
N PRO A 151 -0.95 21.74 6.21
CA PRO A 151 -0.16 22.63 7.04
C PRO A 151 0.40 23.82 6.24
N ARG A 152 0.84 24.89 6.92
CA ARG A 152 1.44 26.07 6.29
C ARG A 152 2.69 26.52 7.05
N LEU A 153 3.65 27.10 6.33
CA LEU A 153 4.77 27.82 6.95
C LEU A 153 4.51 29.32 6.88
N ARG A 154 4.48 30.00 8.04
CA ARG A 154 4.40 31.46 8.13
C ARG A 154 5.79 32.04 8.36
N LEU A 155 6.25 32.86 7.42
CA LEU A 155 7.50 33.60 7.53
C LEU A 155 7.35 34.80 8.47
N SER A 156 8.48 35.38 8.90
CA SER A 156 8.50 36.53 9.81
C SER A 156 7.83 37.79 9.26
N ASP A 157 7.73 37.92 7.93
CA ASP A 157 7.05 39.03 7.24
C ASP A 157 5.53 38.80 7.07
N GLY A 158 5.02 37.66 7.54
CA GLY A 158 3.62 37.25 7.44
C GLY A 158 3.28 36.46 6.17
N THR A 159 4.24 36.24 5.26
CA THR A 159 4.04 35.38 4.09
C THR A 159 3.69 33.96 4.51
N LEU A 160 2.68 33.36 3.86
CA LEU A 160 2.30 31.97 4.07
C LEU A 160 2.75 31.13 2.87
N LEU A 161 3.51 30.09 3.14
CA LEU A 161 3.87 29.05 2.18
C LEU A 161 2.95 27.85 2.41
N SER A 162 2.24 27.46 1.37
CA SER A 162 1.49 26.20 1.33
C SER A 162 2.36 25.11 0.72
N PRO A 163 2.19 23.85 1.14
CA PRO A 163 2.88 22.73 0.53
C PRO A 163 2.27 22.43 -0.83
N GLY A 164 3.08 21.85 -1.71
CA GLY A 164 2.61 21.35 -3.01
C GLY A 164 2.38 19.84 -3.02
N GLU A 165 3.18 19.10 -2.26
CA GLU A 165 3.20 17.64 -2.26
C GLU A 165 3.38 17.13 -0.82
N GLY A 166 2.85 15.95 -0.55
CA GLY A 166 2.97 15.30 0.75
C GLY A 166 2.87 13.79 0.64
N SER A 167 3.58 13.11 1.55
CA SER A 167 3.43 11.68 1.81
C SER A 167 3.28 11.47 3.31
N GLY A 168 2.75 10.34 3.72
CA GLY A 168 2.57 10.07 5.13
C GLY A 168 2.06 8.67 5.41
N ARG A 169 2.03 8.34 6.69
CA ARG A 169 1.51 7.09 7.21
C ARG A 169 0.63 7.38 8.41
N GLY A 170 -0.48 6.66 8.52
CA GLY A 170 -1.39 6.75 9.66
C GLY A 170 -1.28 5.50 10.54
N TRP A 171 -1.55 5.68 11.82
CA TRP A 171 -1.91 4.63 12.76
C TRP A 171 -3.24 5.02 13.42
N GLY A 172 -3.95 4.07 14.04
CA GLY A 172 -5.32 4.32 14.52
C GLY A 172 -5.51 5.50 15.49
N SER A 173 -4.43 6.03 16.09
CA SER A 173 -4.44 7.17 17.00
C SER A 173 -3.53 8.33 16.58
N GLY A 174 -3.04 8.35 15.33
CA GLY A 174 -2.07 9.35 14.92
C GLY A 174 -1.57 9.17 13.50
N PHE A 175 -0.65 10.04 13.10
CA PHE A 175 -0.06 9.98 11.77
C PHE A 175 1.29 10.68 11.77
N GLU A 176 2.09 10.33 10.77
CA GLU A 176 3.30 11.03 10.38
C GLU A 176 3.11 11.53 8.94
N SER A 177 3.56 12.74 8.66
CA SER A 177 3.47 13.35 7.35
C SER A 177 4.73 14.10 7.00
N ARG A 178 5.21 13.88 5.79
CA ARG A 178 6.29 14.58 5.14
C ARG A 178 5.69 15.52 4.10
N MET A 179 5.87 16.81 4.28
CA MET A 179 5.31 17.85 3.40
C MET A 179 6.41 18.65 2.72
N VAL A 180 6.22 18.93 1.43
CA VAL A 180 7.16 19.70 0.61
C VAL A 180 6.59 21.09 0.34
N PHE A 181 7.28 22.11 0.83
CA PHE A 181 6.97 23.52 0.68
C PHE A 181 7.95 24.21 -0.29
N PRO A 182 7.57 25.37 -0.85
CA PRO A 182 8.51 26.26 -1.50
C PRO A 182 9.74 26.59 -0.64
N ALA A 183 10.86 26.94 -1.27
CA ALA A 183 12.09 27.33 -0.59
C ALA A 183 11.86 28.50 0.38
N VAL A 184 12.29 28.33 1.63
CA VAL A 184 12.39 29.42 2.60
C VAL A 184 13.64 30.25 2.27
N PRO A 185 13.55 31.59 2.13
CA PRO A 185 14.69 32.42 1.75
C PRO A 185 15.91 32.24 2.66
N ALA A 186 17.12 32.34 2.10
CA ALA A 186 18.40 32.09 2.80
C ALA A 186 18.67 32.98 4.04
N GLY A 187 17.94 34.09 4.21
CA GLY A 187 18.04 34.98 5.38
C GLY A 187 16.95 34.78 6.44
N VAL A 188 16.08 33.78 6.27
CA VAL A 188 14.97 33.49 7.18
C VAL A 188 15.26 32.21 7.95
N ASP A 189 15.67 32.33 9.20
CA ASP A 189 16.04 31.19 10.06
C ASP A 189 14.95 30.82 11.08
N GLN A 190 13.81 31.51 11.03
CA GLN A 190 12.65 31.23 11.88
C GLN A 190 11.36 31.30 11.06
N VAL A 191 10.52 30.29 11.22
CA VAL A 191 9.18 30.22 10.63
C VAL A 191 8.22 29.61 11.64
N ASN A 192 6.93 29.90 11.52
CA ASN A 192 5.91 29.18 12.29
C ASN A 192 5.27 28.12 11.40
N PHE A 193 5.36 26.85 11.81
CA PHE A 193 4.58 25.77 11.24
C PHE A 193 3.17 25.82 11.82
N ILE A 194 2.18 25.90 10.95
CA ILE A 194 0.76 26.03 11.28
C ILE A 194 0.05 24.81 10.76
N LEU A 195 -0.58 24.06 11.65
CA LEU A 195 -1.45 22.95 11.27
C LEU A 195 -2.90 23.36 11.62
N PRO A 196 -3.73 23.73 10.63
CA PRO A 196 -5.07 24.26 10.87
C PRO A 196 -5.97 23.27 11.62
N CYS A 197 -5.90 21.99 11.29
CA CYS A 197 -6.60 20.92 11.97
C CYS A 197 -5.86 19.60 11.74
N LEU A 198 -6.18 18.58 12.53
CA LEU A 198 -5.57 17.25 12.41
C LEU A 198 -6.23 16.48 11.28
N MET A 199 -5.43 15.80 10.46
CA MET A 199 -5.89 15.05 9.29
C MET A 199 -7.07 14.13 9.62
N ASP A 200 -8.10 14.14 8.77
CA ASP A 200 -9.33 13.33 8.82
C ASP A 200 -10.23 13.53 10.04
N THR A 201 -9.88 14.43 10.97
CA THR A 201 -10.75 14.72 12.12
C THR A 201 -11.98 15.54 11.73
N ALA A 202 -13.09 15.31 12.41
CA ALA A 202 -14.31 16.10 12.25
C ALA A 202 -14.10 17.53 12.79
N PRO A 203 -14.69 18.56 12.16
CA PRO A 203 -14.54 19.95 12.60
C PRO A 203 -14.89 20.15 14.08
N GLY A 204 -13.96 20.74 14.84
CA GLY A 204 -14.08 20.98 16.28
C GLY A 204 -14.00 19.74 17.18
N ALA A 205 -13.75 18.54 16.64
CA ALA A 205 -13.66 17.31 17.42
C ALA A 205 -12.25 17.06 18.00
N ALA A 206 -11.25 17.81 17.53
CA ALA A 206 -9.91 17.86 18.08
C ALA A 206 -9.40 19.32 18.10
N PRO A 207 -8.33 19.64 18.86
CA PRO A 207 -7.77 20.98 18.88
C PRO A 207 -7.35 21.43 17.47
N GLU A 208 -7.81 22.62 17.08
CA GLU A 208 -7.49 23.26 15.79
C GLU A 208 -6.45 24.38 15.98
N ASP A 209 -5.88 24.85 14.89
CA ASP A 209 -4.91 25.95 14.81
C ASP A 209 -3.64 25.72 15.67
N TRP A 210 -2.93 24.63 15.40
CA TRP A 210 -1.63 24.39 16.02
C TRP A 210 -0.58 25.32 15.44
N GLU A 211 0.22 25.94 16.29
CA GLU A 211 1.37 26.75 15.88
C GLU A 211 2.65 26.26 16.59
N LEU A 212 3.65 25.89 15.80
CA LEU A 212 4.95 25.41 16.25
C LEU A 212 6.06 26.31 15.67
N PRO A 213 6.77 27.11 16.48
CA PRO A 213 7.87 27.94 15.99
C PRO A 213 9.09 27.06 15.70
N LEU A 214 9.54 27.06 14.45
CA LEU A 214 10.69 26.32 13.97
C LEU A 214 11.89 27.26 13.84
N ARG A 215 13.06 26.78 14.28
CA ARG A 215 14.34 27.49 14.14
C ARG A 215 15.31 26.64 13.34
N PHE A 216 15.91 27.24 12.32
CA PHE A 216 16.87 26.57 11.46
C PHE A 216 18.30 27.00 11.79
N VAL A 217 19.23 26.07 11.55
CA VAL A 217 20.68 26.28 11.66
C VAL A 217 21.35 25.74 10.40
N ALA A 218 22.58 26.17 10.12
CA ALA A 218 23.38 25.55 9.06
C ALA A 218 23.51 24.04 9.32
N ALA A 219 23.42 23.25 8.26
CA ALA A 219 23.61 21.81 8.34
C ALA A 219 24.96 21.49 9.01
N PRO A 220 24.99 20.60 10.01
CA PRO A 220 26.23 20.20 10.65
C PRO A 220 27.15 19.51 9.63
N PRO A 221 28.48 19.66 9.73
CA PRO A 221 29.42 19.01 8.82
C PRO A 221 29.39 17.48 8.93
N GLU A 222 28.81 16.91 9.99
CA GLU A 222 28.59 15.48 10.17
C GLU A 222 27.29 14.98 9.50
N LEU A 223 26.48 15.85 8.88
CA LEU A 223 25.28 15.42 8.17
C LEU A 223 25.70 14.60 6.94
N THR A 224 25.42 13.30 6.97
CA THR A 224 25.74 12.39 5.87
C THR A 224 24.85 12.70 4.67
N VAL A 225 25.42 13.35 3.66
CA VAL A 225 24.77 13.53 2.37
C VAL A 225 25.36 12.53 1.38
N ALA A 226 24.54 11.58 0.95
CA ALA A 226 24.95 10.56 -0.01
C ALA A 226 24.94 11.16 -1.43
N PRO A 227 26.00 10.96 -2.25
CA PRO A 227 26.03 11.47 -3.60
C PRO A 227 25.09 10.66 -4.50
N VAL A 228 24.26 11.34 -5.28
CA VAL A 228 23.40 10.68 -6.28
C VAL A 228 24.16 10.54 -7.60
N ARG A 229 24.24 9.31 -8.11
CA ARG A 229 24.87 9.02 -9.41
C ARG A 229 23.80 8.83 -10.47
N GLU A 230 23.76 9.73 -11.44
CA GLU A 230 22.97 9.54 -12.64
C GLU A 230 23.65 8.48 -13.52
N LEU A 231 22.90 7.46 -13.92
CA LEU A 231 23.35 6.55 -14.95
C LEU A 231 23.06 7.25 -16.28
N THR A 232 24.11 7.56 -17.03
CA THR A 232 23.96 8.06 -18.39
C THR A 232 23.02 7.11 -19.13
N PRO A 233 21.90 7.58 -19.72
CA PRO A 233 21.08 6.73 -20.56
C PRO A 233 22.01 6.07 -21.57
N PRO A 234 21.87 4.77 -21.89
CA PRO A 234 22.64 4.19 -22.98
C PRO A 234 22.43 5.13 -24.17
N ALA A 235 23.53 5.73 -24.65
CA ALA A 235 23.51 6.76 -25.68
C ALA A 235 22.49 6.32 -26.71
N ALA A 236 21.41 7.11 -26.87
CA ALA A 236 20.24 6.77 -27.67
C ALA A 236 20.70 5.89 -28.81
N SER A 237 20.39 4.59 -28.71
CA SER A 237 20.83 3.62 -29.70
C SER A 237 20.57 4.27 -31.04
N THR A 238 21.55 4.30 -31.92
CA THR A 238 21.38 4.72 -33.32
C THR A 238 20.44 3.76 -34.09
N ALA A 239 19.56 3.05 -33.38
CA ALA A 239 18.35 2.47 -33.90
C ALA A 239 17.54 3.57 -34.61
N PRO A 240 17.00 3.27 -35.81
CA PRO A 240 16.17 4.23 -36.53
C PRO A 240 15.02 4.71 -35.64
N ALA A 241 14.63 5.98 -35.79
CA ALA A 241 13.50 6.63 -35.12
C ALA A 241 12.11 6.04 -35.48
N GLU A 242 12.05 4.76 -35.86
CA GLU A 242 10.86 4.01 -36.29
C GLU A 242 10.62 2.73 -35.47
N ALA A 243 11.48 2.40 -34.49
CA ALA A 243 11.17 1.30 -33.56
C ALA A 243 10.20 1.80 -32.47
N PRO A 244 9.04 1.14 -32.25
CA PRO A 244 8.13 1.50 -31.17
C PRO A 244 8.84 1.38 -29.82
N ALA A 245 8.51 2.25 -28.86
CA ALA A 245 9.06 2.17 -27.53
C ALA A 245 8.65 0.83 -26.90
N GLU A 246 9.62 -0.01 -26.53
CA GLU A 246 9.34 -1.31 -25.91
C GLU A 246 8.87 -1.12 -24.47
N MET A 247 7.87 -1.92 -24.07
CA MET A 247 7.39 -1.97 -22.69
C MET A 247 8.48 -2.58 -21.80
N GLY A 248 8.84 -1.93 -20.69
CA GLY A 248 9.80 -2.52 -19.74
C GLY A 248 10.40 -1.59 -18.69
N LEU A 249 11.28 -2.17 -17.87
CA LEU A 249 12.00 -1.49 -16.79
C LEU A 249 13.27 -0.79 -17.31
N SER A 250 13.54 0.42 -16.80
CA SER A 250 14.80 1.13 -16.98
C SER A 250 15.35 1.63 -15.65
N LEU A 251 16.65 1.46 -15.40
CA LEU A 251 17.37 2.05 -14.28
C LEU A 251 17.97 3.40 -14.71
N GLU A 252 17.74 4.43 -13.92
CA GLU A 252 18.09 5.81 -14.25
C GLU A 252 19.09 6.41 -13.26
N GLN A 253 18.98 6.07 -11.98
CA GLN A 253 19.79 6.65 -10.91
C GLN A 253 20.13 5.62 -9.83
N VAL A 254 21.29 5.81 -9.17
CA VAL A 254 21.72 5.01 -8.02
C VAL A 254 22.28 5.91 -6.92
N ILE A 255 21.86 5.66 -5.69
CA ILE A 255 22.38 6.30 -4.48
C ILE A 255 23.13 5.24 -3.68
N GLU A 256 24.37 5.55 -3.29
CA GLU A 256 25.18 4.67 -2.45
C GLU A 256 25.12 5.15 -1.00
N LEU A 257 24.53 4.32 -0.12
CA LEU A 257 24.51 4.54 1.33
C LEU A 257 25.65 3.75 1.99
N GLU A 258 25.79 3.86 3.31
CA GLU A 258 26.79 3.09 4.07
C GLU A 258 26.56 1.57 3.90
N ASP A 259 25.35 1.11 4.22
CA ASP A 259 24.99 -0.33 4.27
C ASP A 259 24.05 -0.78 3.13
N ALA A 260 23.64 0.12 2.23
CA ALA A 260 22.68 -0.18 1.17
C ALA A 260 22.95 0.61 -0.13
N TYR A 261 22.24 0.25 -1.20
CA TYR A 261 22.08 1.07 -2.40
C TYR A 261 20.61 1.40 -2.58
N ILE A 262 20.29 2.58 -3.11
CA ILE A 262 18.96 2.87 -3.62
C ILE A 262 19.02 2.90 -5.15
N LEU A 263 18.26 2.02 -5.78
CA LEU A 263 18.11 1.88 -7.22
C LEU A 263 16.82 2.59 -7.65
N MET A 264 16.90 3.49 -8.62
CA MET A 264 15.75 4.27 -9.07
C MET A 264 15.63 4.24 -10.58
N GLY A 265 14.40 4.17 -11.06
CA GLY A 265 14.13 4.14 -12.48
C GLY A 265 12.64 4.26 -12.80
N SER A 266 12.27 3.79 -13.99
CA SER A 266 10.89 3.80 -14.44
C SER A 266 10.51 2.51 -15.16
N PHE A 267 9.23 2.16 -15.11
CA PHE A 267 8.59 1.22 -16.00
C PHE A 267 7.85 2.02 -17.08
N ARG A 268 8.11 1.69 -18.34
CA ARG A 268 7.51 2.38 -19.48
C ARG A 268 6.56 1.43 -20.19
N GLN A 269 5.32 1.87 -20.43
CA GLN A 269 4.33 1.11 -21.17
C GLN A 269 4.68 0.99 -22.66
N GLY A 270 5.30 2.03 -23.23
CA GLY A 270 5.59 2.09 -24.66
C GLY A 270 4.32 2.02 -25.53
N ASP A 271 4.45 1.55 -26.77
CA ASP A 271 3.33 1.46 -27.74
C ASP A 271 2.60 0.10 -27.72
N ALA A 272 2.95 -0.78 -26.78
CA ALA A 272 2.51 -2.18 -26.78
C ALA A 272 1.01 -2.36 -26.51
N LEU A 273 0.38 -1.43 -25.78
CA LEU A 273 -1.03 -1.47 -25.41
C LEU A 273 -1.71 -0.14 -25.78
N PRO A 274 -2.06 0.11 -27.06
CA PRO A 274 -2.52 1.42 -27.54
C PRO A 274 -3.93 1.80 -27.08
N GLN A 275 -4.72 0.84 -26.60
CA GLN A 275 -6.06 1.08 -26.06
C GLN A 275 -6.17 0.77 -24.58
N ALA A 276 -5.10 0.31 -23.93
CA ALA A 276 -5.13 0.01 -22.50
C ALA A 276 -4.20 0.97 -21.77
N MET A 277 -4.43 1.17 -20.48
CA MET A 277 -3.59 2.02 -19.65
C MET A 277 -3.01 1.16 -18.54
N VAL A 278 -1.67 1.14 -18.42
CA VAL A 278 -1.06 0.61 -17.20
C VAL A 278 -1.51 1.51 -16.06
N MET A 279 -2.02 0.94 -14.98
CA MET A 279 -2.51 1.69 -13.82
C MET A 279 -1.50 1.68 -12.68
N GLY A 280 -0.62 0.68 -12.65
CA GLY A 280 0.45 0.60 -11.67
C GLY A 280 1.14 -0.76 -11.65
N ILE A 281 2.05 -0.90 -10.70
CA ILE A 281 2.75 -2.13 -10.39
C ILE A 281 2.18 -2.65 -9.05
N SER A 282 1.22 -3.56 -9.12
CA SER A 282 0.62 -4.19 -7.92
C SER A 282 1.32 -5.47 -7.50
N VAL A 283 2.13 -6.05 -8.39
CA VAL A 283 2.95 -7.22 -8.11
C VAL A 283 4.35 -6.76 -7.71
N TRP A 284 4.77 -7.15 -6.51
CA TRP A 284 6.12 -6.86 -6.04
C TRP A 284 7.17 -7.46 -6.99
N PRO A 285 8.27 -6.74 -7.28
CA PRO A 285 9.35 -7.30 -8.07
C PRO A 285 10.06 -8.39 -7.28
N GLU A 286 10.59 -9.38 -7.99
CA GLU A 286 11.58 -10.30 -7.46
C GLU A 286 12.98 -9.71 -7.73
N ILE A 287 13.82 -9.62 -6.70
CA ILE A 287 15.23 -9.24 -6.85
C ILE A 287 16.08 -10.46 -6.52
N THR A 288 16.92 -10.89 -7.45
CA THR A 288 17.84 -12.03 -7.27
C THR A 288 19.29 -11.62 -7.48
N ASN A 289 20.22 -12.30 -6.81
CA ASN A 289 21.65 -12.13 -7.04
C ASN A 289 22.16 -13.04 -8.17
N ALA A 290 23.47 -13.00 -8.48
CA ALA A 290 24.06 -13.80 -9.55
C ALA A 290 23.92 -15.33 -9.39
N ALA A 291 23.69 -15.80 -8.16
CA ALA A 291 23.44 -17.21 -7.87
C ALA A 291 21.95 -17.60 -8.02
N GLY A 292 21.09 -16.65 -8.38
CA GLY A 292 19.64 -16.84 -8.46
C GLY A 292 18.95 -16.83 -7.09
N GLN A 293 19.65 -16.43 -6.02
CA GLN A 293 19.06 -16.33 -4.69
C GLN A 293 18.31 -15.00 -4.56
N THR A 294 17.06 -15.04 -4.05
CA THR A 294 16.29 -13.86 -3.70
C THR A 294 17.04 -12.96 -2.73
N TRP A 295 16.99 -11.66 -2.97
CA TRP A 295 17.66 -10.63 -2.20
C TRP A 295 16.64 -9.63 -1.65
N PRO A 296 16.71 -9.28 -0.36
CA PRO A 296 15.77 -8.35 0.25
C PRO A 296 15.90 -6.95 -0.35
N PHE A 297 14.79 -6.22 -0.31
CA PHE A 297 14.76 -4.79 -0.64
C PHE A 297 13.67 -4.08 0.17
N ASP A 298 13.82 -2.77 0.32
CA ASP A 298 12.84 -1.87 0.91
C ASP A 298 12.42 -0.77 -0.08
N ILE A 299 11.33 -0.07 0.20
CA ILE A 299 10.89 1.10 -0.57
C ILE A 299 11.21 2.34 0.24
N PRO A 300 12.07 3.23 -0.27
CA PRO A 300 12.43 4.44 0.46
C PRO A 300 11.23 5.42 0.53
N ASP A 301 10.65 5.58 1.72
CA ASP A 301 9.51 6.50 1.99
C ASP A 301 9.81 7.98 1.66
N ASP A 302 11.09 8.34 1.61
CA ASP A 302 11.57 9.70 1.38
C ASP A 302 11.94 10.01 -0.08
N ILE A 303 11.81 9.02 -0.97
CA ILE A 303 11.96 9.19 -2.42
C ILE A 303 10.57 9.18 -3.04
N TYR A 304 10.03 10.39 -3.17
CA TYR A 304 8.80 10.62 -3.90
C TYR A 304 9.11 10.80 -5.39
N GLN A 305 8.37 10.07 -6.24
CA GLN A 305 8.50 10.16 -7.69
C GLN A 305 7.17 10.63 -8.29
N PRO A 306 7.10 11.82 -8.90
CA PRO A 306 5.84 12.36 -9.41
C PRO A 306 5.33 11.52 -10.59
N THR A 307 4.02 11.28 -10.63
CA THR A 307 3.31 10.76 -11.82
C THR A 307 3.24 11.86 -12.87
N GLY A 308 4.34 12.08 -13.58
CA GLY A 308 4.47 13.20 -14.53
C GLY A 308 4.04 12.88 -15.95
N GLU A 309 4.05 11.61 -16.36
CA GLU A 309 3.83 11.23 -17.75
C GLU A 309 3.02 9.93 -17.84
N ALA A 310 1.91 9.97 -18.58
CA ALA A 310 1.05 8.81 -18.77
C ALA A 310 1.85 7.65 -19.40
N GLY A 311 1.76 6.46 -18.81
CA GLY A 311 2.53 5.29 -19.25
C GLY A 311 3.96 5.22 -18.72
N ILE A 312 4.38 6.12 -17.81
CA ILE A 312 5.66 6.04 -17.09
C ILE A 312 5.39 5.89 -15.59
N PHE A 313 5.81 4.76 -15.04
CA PHE A 313 5.65 4.42 -13.63
C PHE A 313 7.00 4.39 -12.97
N PRO A 314 7.36 5.43 -12.22
CA PRO A 314 8.66 5.48 -11.57
C PRO A 314 8.70 4.46 -10.42
N TRP A 315 9.86 3.88 -10.16
CA TRP A 315 10.10 2.97 -9.04
C TRP A 315 11.41 3.30 -8.32
N ALA A 316 11.47 2.94 -7.03
CA ALA A 316 12.67 3.05 -6.20
C ALA A 316 12.77 1.86 -5.24
N TYR A 317 13.93 1.20 -5.20
CA TYR A 317 14.20 0.06 -4.32
C TYR A 317 15.52 0.26 -3.56
N GLN A 318 15.47 0.20 -2.25
CA GLN A 318 16.63 0.18 -1.37
C GLN A 318 17.08 -1.26 -1.13
N VAL A 319 18.26 -1.63 -1.61
CA VAL A 319 18.83 -2.99 -1.49
C VAL A 319 20.01 -2.99 -0.52
N PRO A 320 20.04 -3.88 0.50
CA PRO A 320 21.21 -4.02 1.36
C PRO A 320 22.45 -4.46 0.58
N LYS A 321 23.64 -3.98 0.98
CA LYS A 321 24.93 -4.42 0.42
C LYS A 321 25.23 -5.88 0.78
N GLY A 322 26.22 -6.46 0.11
CA GLY A 322 26.75 -7.79 0.41
C GLY A 322 26.28 -8.92 -0.51
N PHE A 323 25.51 -8.62 -1.57
CA PHE A 323 25.10 -9.61 -2.58
C PHE A 323 26.23 -9.95 -3.57
N ALA A 324 26.09 -11.10 -4.22
CA ALA A 324 26.89 -11.46 -5.40
C ALA A 324 26.30 -10.77 -6.64
N ALA A 325 27.03 -9.80 -7.22
CA ALA A 325 26.59 -9.08 -8.41
C ALA A 325 26.61 -9.97 -9.68
N PRO A 326 25.71 -9.75 -10.67
CA PRO A 326 24.69 -8.69 -10.72
C PRO A 326 23.45 -9.02 -9.86
N LEU A 327 22.72 -7.98 -9.47
CA LEU A 327 21.32 -8.09 -9.11
C LEU A 327 20.47 -8.13 -10.38
N THR A 328 19.43 -8.97 -10.38
CA THR A 328 18.40 -9.03 -11.41
C THR A 328 17.07 -8.68 -10.77
N ILE A 329 16.46 -7.60 -11.24
CA ILE A 329 15.11 -7.18 -10.87
C ILE A 329 14.16 -7.76 -11.92
N THR A 330 13.13 -8.48 -11.49
CA THR A 330 12.12 -9.10 -12.35
C THR A 330 10.73 -8.66 -11.92
N LEU A 331 10.00 -8.04 -12.84
CA LEU A 331 8.60 -7.69 -12.67
C LEU A 331 7.73 -8.67 -13.44
N ALA A 332 6.91 -9.44 -12.73
CA ALA A 332 6.13 -10.53 -13.30
C ALA A 332 4.82 -10.09 -13.98
N ALA A 333 4.20 -9.01 -13.50
CA ALA A 333 2.98 -8.46 -14.09
C ALA A 333 2.79 -6.98 -13.70
N VAL A 334 1.94 -6.28 -14.45
CA VAL A 334 1.46 -4.93 -14.13
C VAL A 334 -0.07 -4.89 -14.19
N ASP A 335 -0.70 -3.98 -13.46
CA ASP A 335 -2.14 -3.77 -13.59
C ASP A 335 -2.43 -2.93 -14.82
N VAL A 336 -3.36 -3.40 -15.64
CA VAL A 336 -3.80 -2.72 -16.85
C VAL A 336 -5.31 -2.55 -16.83
N GLU A 337 -5.74 -1.33 -17.09
CA GLU A 337 -7.13 -1.01 -17.37
C GLU A 337 -7.38 -1.05 -18.88
N PHE A 338 -8.34 -1.89 -19.27
CA PHE A 338 -8.87 -2.00 -20.62
C PHE A 338 -10.22 -1.30 -20.70
N PRO A 339 -10.38 -0.26 -21.53
CA PRO A 339 -11.66 0.40 -21.70
C PRO A 339 -12.67 -0.56 -22.35
N ALA A 340 -13.92 -0.43 -21.93
CA ALA A 340 -15.06 -1.16 -22.46
C ALA A 340 -16.18 -0.18 -22.81
N ASP A 341 -17.01 -0.57 -23.78
CA ASP A 341 -18.23 0.15 -24.13
C ASP A 341 -19.34 -0.88 -24.38
N LEU A 342 -19.79 -1.48 -23.28
CA LEU A 342 -20.81 -2.52 -23.27
C LEU A 342 -21.89 -2.13 -22.27
N SER A 343 -23.05 -2.75 -22.39
CA SER A 343 -24.12 -2.60 -21.41
C SER A 343 -24.77 -3.93 -21.12
N PHE A 344 -25.21 -4.10 -19.88
CA PHE A 344 -26.09 -5.20 -19.49
C PHE A 344 -27.34 -4.63 -18.84
N SER A 345 -28.41 -5.40 -18.90
CA SER A 345 -29.67 -5.03 -18.27
C SER A 345 -30.24 -6.20 -17.49
N PHE A 346 -31.00 -5.89 -16.44
CA PHE A 346 -31.86 -6.86 -15.77
C PHE A 346 -33.16 -6.21 -15.33
N ASN A 347 -34.18 -7.03 -15.04
CA ASN A 347 -35.48 -6.54 -14.59
C ASN A 347 -35.64 -6.74 -13.08
N ALA A 348 -35.44 -5.68 -12.31
CA ALA A 348 -35.69 -5.64 -10.87
C ALA A 348 -37.18 -5.74 -10.51
N GLY A 349 -38.07 -5.55 -11.48
CA GLY A 349 -39.52 -5.53 -11.27
C GLY A 349 -39.98 -4.24 -10.58
N PRO A 350 -41.30 -4.10 -10.36
CA PRO A 350 -41.89 -2.85 -9.87
C PRO A 350 -41.74 -2.62 -8.36
N ALA A 351 -41.32 -3.65 -7.60
CA ALA A 351 -41.19 -3.61 -6.14
C ALA A 351 -40.13 -4.62 -5.66
N PRO A 352 -38.84 -4.40 -5.97
CA PRO A 352 -37.76 -5.28 -5.52
C PRO A 352 -37.73 -5.35 -3.99
N GLN A 353 -37.67 -6.57 -3.45
CA GLN A 353 -37.61 -6.77 -2.00
C GLN A 353 -36.15 -6.72 -1.50
N PRO A 354 -35.91 -6.33 -0.24
CA PRO A 354 -34.60 -6.50 0.40
C PRO A 354 -34.12 -7.95 0.33
N GLU A 355 -32.82 -8.12 0.06
CA GLU A 355 -32.12 -9.40 -0.13
C GLU A 355 -32.71 -10.29 -1.24
N GLN A 356 -33.47 -9.68 -2.16
CA GLN A 356 -33.90 -10.37 -3.36
C GLN A 356 -32.72 -10.56 -4.30
N GLU A 357 -32.52 -11.79 -4.77
CA GLU A 357 -31.50 -12.15 -5.74
C GLU A 357 -32.11 -12.44 -7.13
N TRP A 358 -31.39 -12.03 -8.17
CA TRP A 358 -31.66 -12.36 -9.56
C TRP A 358 -30.49 -13.14 -10.14
N THR A 359 -30.73 -14.35 -10.63
CA THR A 359 -29.76 -15.10 -11.44
C THR A 359 -29.75 -14.55 -12.86
N LEU A 360 -28.62 -14.02 -13.30
CA LEU A 360 -28.47 -13.33 -14.58
C LEU A 360 -27.72 -14.20 -15.61
N ASN A 361 -26.60 -14.81 -15.22
CA ASN A 361 -25.72 -15.64 -16.06
C ASN A 361 -25.46 -15.03 -17.45
N GLN A 362 -25.12 -13.75 -17.49
CA GLN A 362 -24.80 -13.03 -18.73
C GLN A 362 -23.30 -13.04 -18.94
N GLU A 363 -22.85 -13.48 -20.12
CA GLU A 363 -21.43 -13.54 -20.48
C GLU A 363 -21.11 -12.44 -21.50
N PHE A 364 -19.96 -11.79 -21.31
CA PHE A 364 -19.40 -10.81 -22.22
C PHE A 364 -17.88 -10.92 -22.26
N GLU A 365 -17.30 -10.46 -23.37
CA GLU A 365 -15.86 -10.51 -23.60
C GLU A 365 -15.32 -9.07 -23.67
N ILE A 366 -14.30 -8.78 -22.87
CA ILE A 366 -13.65 -7.46 -22.82
C ILE A 366 -12.15 -7.65 -23.04
N ALA A 367 -11.61 -7.08 -24.10
CA ALA A 367 -10.20 -7.19 -24.46
C ALA A 367 -9.66 -8.64 -24.54
N GLY A 368 -10.51 -9.62 -24.86
CA GLY A 368 -10.15 -11.03 -24.93
C GLY A 368 -10.34 -11.81 -23.62
N TYR A 369 -10.70 -11.13 -22.53
CA TYR A 369 -11.04 -11.76 -21.26
C TYR A 369 -12.53 -12.11 -21.19
N SER A 370 -12.81 -13.32 -20.73
CA SER A 370 -14.17 -13.77 -20.43
C SER A 370 -14.64 -13.18 -19.09
N VAL A 371 -15.83 -12.58 -19.08
CA VAL A 371 -16.49 -12.11 -17.87
C VAL A 371 -17.94 -12.58 -17.87
N ARG A 372 -18.37 -13.13 -16.74
CA ARG A 372 -19.71 -13.63 -16.50
C ARG A 372 -20.34 -12.92 -15.32
N LEU A 373 -21.39 -12.16 -15.58
CA LEU A 373 -22.30 -11.64 -14.56
C LEU A 373 -23.21 -12.76 -14.08
N ILE A 374 -22.97 -13.25 -12.87
CA ILE A 374 -23.67 -14.40 -12.28
C ILE A 374 -25.04 -13.96 -11.76
N SER A 375 -25.06 -12.98 -10.87
CA SER A 375 -26.27 -12.55 -10.19
C SER A 375 -26.24 -11.08 -9.80
N ALA A 376 -27.42 -10.57 -9.44
CA ALA A 376 -27.58 -9.29 -8.78
C ALA A 376 -28.37 -9.48 -7.48
N VAL A 377 -28.06 -8.70 -6.44
CA VAL A 377 -28.78 -8.73 -5.15
C VAL A 377 -29.21 -7.31 -4.78
N ARG A 378 -30.40 -7.18 -4.20
CA ARG A 378 -30.88 -5.93 -3.60
C ARG A 378 -30.45 -5.90 -2.14
N HIS A 379 -29.66 -4.90 -1.74
CA HIS A 379 -29.41 -4.60 -0.31
C HIS A 379 -30.22 -3.43 0.25
N GLU A 380 -30.69 -3.56 1.49
CA GLU A 380 -31.30 -2.47 2.25
C GLU A 380 -30.55 -2.23 3.57
N GLY A 381 -29.75 -1.16 3.60
CA GLY A 381 -29.06 -0.73 4.80
C GLY A 381 -28.58 0.72 4.71
N PRO A 382 -28.18 1.32 5.84
CA PRO A 382 -27.75 2.72 5.90
C PRO A 382 -26.48 3.00 5.06
N ARG A 383 -25.68 1.98 4.72
CA ARG A 383 -24.48 2.08 3.88
C ARG A 383 -24.58 1.30 2.57
N GLN A 384 -25.58 0.43 2.42
CA GLN A 384 -25.77 -0.45 1.26
C GLN A 384 -27.25 -0.45 0.87
N ASN A 385 -27.72 0.68 0.32
CA ASN A 385 -29.09 0.82 -0.18
C ASN A 385 -29.09 0.85 -1.70
N GLY A 386 -29.14 -0.32 -2.35
CA GLY A 386 -29.10 -0.39 -3.82
C GLY A 386 -28.99 -1.81 -4.35
N TYR A 387 -28.15 -1.98 -5.37
CA TYR A 387 -27.90 -3.26 -6.05
C TYR A 387 -26.42 -3.60 -5.99
N GLU A 388 -26.10 -4.87 -5.78
CA GLU A 388 -24.77 -5.46 -5.95
C GLU A 388 -24.81 -6.50 -7.08
N PHE A 389 -23.73 -6.55 -7.86
CA PHE A 389 -23.56 -7.44 -9.00
C PHE A 389 -22.35 -8.33 -8.76
N PHE A 390 -22.54 -9.63 -8.96
CA PHE A 390 -21.49 -10.64 -8.76
C PHE A 390 -20.98 -11.15 -10.10
N PHE A 391 -19.66 -11.15 -10.26
CA PHE A 391 -18.98 -11.53 -11.48
C PHE A 391 -18.01 -12.68 -11.22
N GLU A 392 -17.85 -13.51 -12.25
CA GLU A 392 -16.75 -14.46 -12.41
C GLU A 392 -16.09 -14.18 -13.74
N ALA A 393 -14.77 -14.19 -13.77
CA ALA A 393 -14.01 -13.81 -14.94
C ALA A 393 -12.80 -14.74 -15.11
N ASP A 394 -12.07 -14.54 -16.19
CA ASP A 394 -10.74 -15.13 -16.32
C ASP A 394 -9.87 -14.80 -15.10
N PRO A 395 -8.99 -15.72 -14.67
CA PRO A 395 -8.27 -15.58 -13.41
C PRO A 395 -7.55 -14.23 -13.28
N GLU A 396 -6.99 -13.69 -14.37
CA GLU A 396 -6.18 -12.47 -14.37
C GLU A 396 -6.99 -11.19 -14.11
N VAL A 397 -8.32 -11.27 -14.19
CA VAL A 397 -9.21 -10.12 -14.04
C VAL A 397 -9.52 -9.86 -12.58
N SER A 398 -9.27 -8.63 -12.12
CA SER A 398 -9.49 -8.22 -10.74
C SER A 398 -10.82 -7.48 -10.53
N MET A 399 -11.30 -6.76 -11.55
CA MET A 399 -12.49 -5.92 -11.45
C MET A 399 -13.03 -5.57 -12.85
N VAL A 400 -14.33 -5.26 -12.91
CA VAL A 400 -14.93 -4.49 -14.01
C VAL A 400 -15.51 -3.18 -13.48
N SER A 401 -15.25 -2.10 -14.19
CA SER A 401 -15.79 -0.78 -13.90
C SER A 401 -17.19 -0.69 -14.51
N ILE A 402 -18.19 -0.41 -13.67
CA ILE A 402 -19.58 -0.28 -14.08
C ILE A 402 -20.18 1.06 -13.65
N GLU A 403 -21.09 1.59 -14.46
CA GLU A 403 -21.79 2.85 -14.23
C GLU A 403 -23.31 2.70 -14.39
N ASP A 404 -24.05 3.48 -13.60
CA ASP A 404 -25.49 3.70 -13.76
C ASP A 404 -25.74 5.17 -14.14
N PRO A 405 -25.59 5.53 -15.43
CA PRO A 405 -25.72 6.92 -15.86
C PRO A 405 -27.16 7.43 -15.80
N GLU A 406 -28.16 6.54 -15.72
CA GLU A 406 -29.57 6.92 -15.75
C GLU A 406 -30.09 7.39 -14.37
N HIS A 407 -29.53 6.87 -13.28
CA HIS A 407 -30.07 7.10 -11.94
C HIS A 407 -29.13 7.83 -10.97
N ALA A 408 -27.89 8.12 -11.38
CA ALA A 408 -26.92 8.91 -10.62
C ALA A 408 -26.78 8.43 -9.16
N PRO A 409 -26.17 7.25 -8.94
CA PRO A 409 -25.99 6.69 -7.61
C PRO A 409 -25.21 7.65 -6.70
N ALA A 410 -25.52 7.62 -5.41
CA ALA A 410 -24.84 8.43 -4.39
C ALA A 410 -23.41 7.93 -4.12
N GLY A 411 -23.13 6.67 -4.43
CA GLY A 411 -21.81 6.06 -4.31
C GLY A 411 -21.80 4.66 -4.91
N GLY A 412 -20.63 4.04 -4.91
CA GLY A 412 -20.43 2.65 -5.29
C GLY A 412 -19.53 1.95 -4.29
N TYR A 413 -19.62 0.63 -4.26
CA TYR A 413 -18.76 -0.25 -3.49
C TYR A 413 -18.43 -1.48 -4.32
N GLY A 414 -17.39 -2.20 -3.95
CA GLY A 414 -16.99 -3.40 -4.65
C GLY A 414 -15.88 -4.08 -3.88
N GLY A 415 -15.75 -5.37 -4.09
CA GLY A 415 -14.77 -6.19 -3.40
C GLY A 415 -14.61 -7.51 -4.11
N GLY A 416 -13.47 -8.16 -3.92
CA GLY A 416 -13.21 -9.42 -4.59
C GLY A 416 -11.75 -9.70 -4.77
N SER A 417 -11.49 -10.75 -5.54
CA SER A 417 -10.16 -11.20 -5.90
C SER A 417 -10.10 -11.47 -7.40
N LEU A 418 -8.90 -11.75 -7.87
CA LEU A 418 -8.63 -12.29 -9.20
C LEU A 418 -9.59 -13.43 -9.57
N GLY A 419 -10.28 -13.29 -10.70
CA GLY A 419 -11.27 -14.22 -11.26
C GLY A 419 -12.67 -14.15 -10.66
N GLY A 420 -12.90 -13.39 -9.58
CA GLY A 420 -14.23 -13.30 -8.96
C GLY A 420 -14.39 -12.12 -8.01
N PHE A 421 -15.34 -11.25 -8.31
CA PHE A 421 -15.52 -9.97 -7.65
C PHE A 421 -16.96 -9.47 -7.74
N SER A 422 -17.26 -8.45 -6.96
CA SER A 422 -18.54 -7.75 -6.99
C SER A 422 -18.38 -6.24 -7.15
N ALA A 423 -19.41 -5.62 -7.71
CA ALA A 423 -19.54 -4.18 -7.80
C ALA A 423 -20.99 -3.79 -7.52
N GLY A 424 -21.22 -2.74 -6.75
CA GLY A 424 -22.53 -2.32 -6.31
C GLY A 424 -22.70 -0.81 -6.27
N PHE A 425 -23.95 -0.38 -6.31
CA PHE A 425 -24.36 1.02 -6.26
C PHE A 425 -25.17 1.31 -5.01
N VAL A 426 -24.96 2.49 -4.44
CA VAL A 426 -25.73 3.02 -3.32
C VAL A 426 -26.57 4.20 -3.80
N TYR A 427 -27.87 4.19 -3.52
CA TYR A 427 -28.78 5.27 -3.84
C TYR A 427 -29.25 5.97 -2.56
N SER A 428 -29.16 7.30 -2.55
CA SER A 428 -29.64 8.15 -1.45
C SER A 428 -31.16 8.32 -1.45
N GLY A 429 -31.80 8.06 -2.60
CA GLY A 429 -33.25 8.13 -2.81
C GLY A 429 -33.91 6.75 -2.96
N PRO A 430 -35.13 6.70 -3.52
CA PRO A 430 -35.78 5.45 -3.88
C PRO A 430 -34.88 4.65 -4.83
N VAL A 431 -34.72 3.37 -4.55
CA VAL A 431 -33.90 2.48 -5.38
C VAL A 431 -34.60 2.28 -6.73
N PRO A 432 -33.87 2.34 -7.86
CA PRO A 432 -34.46 2.18 -9.20
C PRO A 432 -35.26 0.88 -9.32
N THR A 433 -36.31 0.89 -10.15
CA THR A 433 -37.19 -0.27 -10.34
C THR A 433 -37.47 -0.51 -11.82
N GLY A 434 -37.97 -1.69 -12.16
CA GLY A 434 -38.25 -2.08 -13.55
C GLY A 434 -37.01 -2.62 -14.26
N VAL A 435 -36.90 -2.32 -15.55
CA VAL A 435 -35.73 -2.72 -16.35
C VAL A 435 -34.65 -1.68 -16.17
N LEU A 436 -33.49 -2.10 -15.65
CA LEU A 436 -32.35 -1.26 -15.37
C LEU A 436 -31.22 -1.61 -16.33
N THR A 437 -30.49 -0.61 -16.82
CA THR A 437 -29.37 -0.77 -17.74
C THR A 437 -28.12 -0.14 -17.14
N PHE A 438 -27.03 -0.90 -17.13
CA PHE A 438 -25.73 -0.49 -16.60
C PHE A 438 -24.71 -0.53 -17.72
N HIS A 439 -23.75 0.37 -17.66
CA HIS A 439 -22.65 0.44 -18.61
C HIS A 439 -21.39 -0.16 -18.01
N VAL A 440 -20.70 -1.02 -18.75
CA VAL A 440 -19.36 -1.49 -18.41
C VAL A 440 -18.37 -0.58 -19.13
N THR A 441 -17.61 0.19 -18.36
CA THR A 441 -16.70 1.23 -18.88
C THR A 441 -15.25 0.79 -18.93
N GLY A 442 -14.90 -0.25 -18.19
CA GLY A 442 -13.55 -0.79 -18.19
C GLY A 442 -13.43 -2.15 -17.49
N LEU A 443 -12.26 -2.75 -17.64
CA LEU A 443 -11.85 -4.00 -17.00
C LEU A 443 -10.41 -3.84 -16.53
N MET A 444 -10.14 -4.22 -15.29
CA MET A 444 -8.80 -4.21 -14.72
C MET A 444 -8.26 -5.63 -14.61
N ALA A 445 -7.11 -5.89 -15.23
CA ALA A 445 -6.47 -7.20 -15.22
C ALA A 445 -4.96 -7.11 -15.02
N GLN A 446 -4.38 -8.18 -14.47
CA GLN A 446 -2.94 -8.36 -14.38
C GLN A 446 -2.39 -8.77 -15.75
N TYR A 447 -1.61 -7.88 -16.38
CA TYR A 447 -0.96 -8.13 -17.66
C TYR A 447 0.43 -8.74 -17.44
N PRO A 448 0.70 -9.96 -17.95
CA PRO A 448 1.92 -10.68 -17.64
C PRO A 448 3.15 -10.10 -18.36
N GLY A 449 4.28 -10.09 -17.65
CA GLY A 449 5.62 -9.89 -18.19
C GLY A 449 6.27 -11.23 -18.60
N PRO A 450 7.54 -11.51 -18.23
CA PRO A 450 8.37 -10.79 -17.26
C PRO A 450 9.23 -9.68 -17.88
N TRP A 451 9.33 -8.54 -17.20
CA TRP A 451 10.31 -7.50 -17.52
C TRP A 451 11.49 -7.60 -16.57
N THR A 452 12.70 -7.65 -17.13
CA THR A 452 13.92 -7.88 -16.36
C THR A 452 14.93 -6.76 -16.56
N LEU A 453 15.63 -6.41 -15.49
CA LEU A 453 16.68 -5.42 -15.45
C LEU A 453 17.84 -5.98 -14.63
N THR A 454 19.07 -5.87 -15.14
CA THR A 454 20.28 -6.29 -14.40
C THR A 454 21.13 -5.10 -14.02
N TRP A 455 21.72 -5.15 -12.83
CA TRP A 455 22.58 -4.08 -12.32
C TRP A 455 23.72 -4.64 -11.47
N SER A 456 24.89 -3.99 -11.57
CA SER A 456 26.06 -4.26 -10.72
C SER A 456 26.62 -2.96 -10.15
N PRO A 457 27.07 -2.94 -8.88
CA PRO A 457 27.75 -1.80 -8.32
C PRO A 457 29.07 -1.51 -9.09
N PRO A 458 29.46 -0.22 -9.28
CA PRO A 458 30.67 0.11 -10.03
C PRO A 458 31.94 -0.26 -9.25
N GLY A 459 32.84 -1.04 -9.86
CA GLY A 459 34.22 -1.20 -9.39
C GLY A 459 34.44 -2.22 -8.28
N GLU A 460 33.44 -3.01 -7.91
CA GLU A 460 33.59 -4.11 -6.94
C GLU A 460 33.22 -5.46 -7.57
N ASP A 461 34.20 -6.33 -7.76
CA ASP A 461 33.98 -7.77 -7.66
C ASP A 461 33.81 -8.07 -6.17
N LEU A 462 32.64 -7.73 -5.60
CA LEU A 462 32.35 -8.07 -4.22
C LEU A 462 32.43 -9.61 -4.10
N PRO A 463 33.31 -10.16 -3.25
CA PRO A 463 33.27 -11.59 -2.98
C PRO A 463 31.88 -11.87 -2.41
N ALA A 464 31.22 -12.90 -2.94
CA ALA A 464 29.91 -13.34 -2.48
C ALA A 464 29.98 -13.64 -0.97
N THR A 465 29.69 -12.66 -0.12
CA THR A 465 29.21 -12.93 1.22
C THR A 465 27.80 -13.40 1.02
N SER A 466 27.60 -14.72 0.96
CA SER A 466 26.26 -15.26 1.08
C SER A 466 25.72 -14.78 2.43
N VAL A 467 24.92 -13.72 2.43
CA VAL A 467 23.86 -13.63 3.43
C VAL A 467 22.97 -14.80 3.05
N ALA A 468 23.20 -15.93 3.72
CA ALA A 468 22.32 -17.07 3.57
C ALA A 468 20.91 -16.54 3.86
N PRO A 469 19.92 -16.87 3.02
CA PRO A 469 18.55 -16.48 3.34
C PRO A 469 18.25 -17.04 4.73
N PRO A 470 17.57 -16.29 5.59
CA PRO A 470 17.29 -16.76 6.94
C PRO A 470 16.60 -18.13 6.83
N GLN A 471 17.17 -19.15 7.47
CA GLN A 471 16.65 -20.50 7.39
C GLN A 471 15.27 -20.54 8.03
N ALA A 472 14.25 -20.81 7.22
CA ALA A 472 12.86 -20.98 7.63
C ALA A 472 12.41 -22.42 7.40
N CYS A 473 11.47 -22.90 8.21
CA CYS A 473 10.90 -24.24 8.07
C CYS A 473 9.93 -24.32 6.90
N LEU A 474 9.28 -23.21 6.56
CA LEU A 474 8.39 -23.08 5.43
C LEU A 474 8.87 -21.92 4.54
N THR A 475 9.06 -22.21 3.25
CA THR A 475 9.37 -21.28 2.17
C THR A 475 8.49 -21.60 0.96
N LEU A 476 8.45 -20.75 -0.06
CA LEU A 476 7.73 -21.05 -1.31
C LEU A 476 8.16 -22.40 -1.92
N GLU A 477 9.47 -22.66 -2.00
CA GLU A 477 10.01 -23.92 -2.54
C GLU A 477 9.59 -25.13 -1.68
N ALA A 478 9.73 -25.03 -0.36
CA ALA A 478 9.35 -26.10 0.56
C ALA A 478 7.84 -26.37 0.51
N TRP A 479 7.02 -25.31 0.38
CA TRP A 479 5.58 -25.43 0.22
C TRP A 479 5.21 -26.13 -1.09
N GLN A 480 5.77 -25.71 -2.22
CA GLN A 480 5.55 -26.35 -3.53
C GLN A 480 5.96 -27.83 -3.53
N GLN A 481 7.10 -28.14 -2.89
CA GLN A 481 7.56 -29.51 -2.74
C GLN A 481 6.59 -30.33 -1.89
N ALA A 482 6.15 -29.79 -0.75
CA ALA A 482 5.23 -30.47 0.15
C ALA A 482 3.86 -30.73 -0.49
N LEU A 483 3.39 -29.89 -1.40
CA LEU A 483 2.18 -30.14 -2.18
C LEU A 483 2.35 -31.22 -3.26
N THR A 484 3.57 -31.35 -3.80
CA THR A 484 3.86 -32.33 -4.86
C THR A 484 4.06 -33.74 -4.29
N ASP A 485 4.69 -33.85 -3.12
CA ASP A 485 4.95 -35.10 -2.40
C ASP A 485 4.58 -34.95 -0.92
N PRO A 486 3.28 -34.98 -0.58
CA PRO A 486 2.82 -34.70 0.77
C PRO A 486 3.20 -35.81 1.74
N ALA A 487 3.93 -35.44 2.80
CA ALA A 487 4.13 -36.31 3.95
C ALA A 487 2.76 -36.63 4.61
N PRO A 488 2.58 -37.85 5.14
CA PRO A 488 1.35 -38.16 5.88
C PRO A 488 1.23 -37.27 7.13
N PRO A 489 0.00 -36.93 7.56
CA PRO A 489 -0.22 -36.26 8.83
C PRO A 489 0.40 -37.07 10.00
N PRO A 490 0.84 -36.40 11.08
CA PRO A 490 1.37 -37.08 12.26
C PRO A 490 0.39 -38.10 12.85
N GLU A 491 0.90 -39.25 13.31
CA GLU A 491 0.06 -40.22 14.01
C GLU A 491 -0.49 -39.61 15.31
N GLY A 492 -1.80 -39.73 15.54
CA GLY A 492 -2.46 -39.22 16.74
C GLY A 492 -2.92 -37.78 16.65
N LEU A 493 -2.77 -37.11 15.50
CA LEU A 493 -3.39 -35.82 15.23
C LEU A 493 -4.92 -35.93 15.43
N ALA A 494 -5.46 -35.14 16.36
CA ALA A 494 -6.85 -35.22 16.78
C ALA A 494 -7.42 -33.85 17.15
N GLY A 495 -8.73 -33.82 17.36
CA GLY A 495 -9.47 -32.64 17.75
C GLY A 495 -10.16 -31.94 16.58
N HIS A 496 -10.64 -30.74 16.87
CA HIS A 496 -11.49 -29.96 16.00
C HIS A 496 -10.77 -28.71 15.53
N LEU A 497 -10.78 -28.48 14.22
CA LEU A 497 -10.41 -27.20 13.62
C LEU A 497 -11.67 -26.41 13.29
N ILE A 498 -11.67 -25.11 13.57
CA ILE A 498 -12.74 -24.22 13.12
C ILE A 498 -12.21 -23.23 12.10
N ALA A 499 -12.98 -23.03 11.04
CA ALA A 499 -12.61 -22.19 9.92
C ALA A 499 -13.81 -21.39 9.41
N TYR A 500 -13.52 -20.32 8.69
CA TYR A 500 -14.53 -19.61 7.90
C TYR A 500 -14.11 -19.57 6.43
N GLY A 501 -15.09 -19.51 5.54
CA GLY A 501 -14.85 -19.43 4.10
C GLY A 501 -16.14 -19.47 3.31
N ARG A 502 -16.04 -19.64 2.00
CA ARG A 502 -17.24 -19.76 1.14
C ARG A 502 -18.00 -21.05 1.49
N ILE A 503 -19.31 -20.93 1.75
CA ILE A 503 -20.19 -22.09 1.82
C ILE A 503 -20.81 -22.32 0.45
N VAL A 504 -20.48 -23.46 -0.16
CA VAL A 504 -21.15 -23.99 -1.36
C VAL A 504 -21.77 -25.33 -0.96
N GLU A 505 -23.10 -25.41 -0.91
CA GLU A 505 -23.85 -26.65 -0.73
C GLU A 505 -24.69 -26.94 -1.97
N ASP A 506 -24.63 -28.17 -2.49
CA ASP A 506 -25.40 -28.61 -3.67
C ASP A 506 -25.29 -27.70 -4.92
N GLY A 507 -24.15 -27.03 -5.09
CA GLY A 507 -23.89 -26.10 -6.20
C GLY A 507 -24.57 -24.73 -6.05
N GLN A 508 -25.20 -24.45 -4.91
CA GLN A 508 -25.70 -23.13 -4.54
C GLN A 508 -24.76 -22.47 -3.53
N GLN A 509 -24.34 -21.24 -3.83
CA GLN A 509 -23.63 -20.40 -2.88
C GLN A 509 -24.65 -19.90 -1.84
N LEU A 510 -24.48 -20.27 -0.57
CA LEU A 510 -25.46 -19.96 0.48
C LEU A 510 -25.47 -18.47 0.90
N SER A 511 -24.44 -17.71 0.52
CA SER A 511 -24.42 -16.25 0.61
C SER A 511 -23.35 -15.66 -0.32
N PRO A 512 -23.68 -14.62 -1.13
CA PRO A 512 -22.71 -13.93 -1.97
C PRO A 512 -21.63 -13.16 -1.19
N GLU A 513 -21.95 -12.75 0.04
CA GLU A 513 -21.21 -11.73 0.80
C GLU A 513 -20.94 -12.09 2.27
N ASN A 514 -21.34 -13.27 2.73
CA ASN A 514 -20.92 -13.79 4.03
C ASN A 514 -20.08 -15.05 3.88
N ALA A 515 -18.88 -15.02 4.47
CA ALA A 515 -18.23 -16.25 4.87
C ALA A 515 -19.17 -17.04 5.79
N GLY A 516 -19.04 -18.36 5.76
CA GLY A 516 -19.69 -19.19 6.73
C GLY A 516 -18.71 -20.04 7.50
N VAL A 517 -19.15 -20.43 8.68
CA VAL A 517 -18.34 -21.09 9.70
C VAL A 517 -18.57 -22.59 9.62
N PHE A 518 -17.48 -23.34 9.70
CA PHE A 518 -17.52 -24.80 9.74
C PHE A 518 -16.41 -25.36 10.62
N VAL A 519 -16.67 -26.55 11.15
CA VAL A 519 -15.76 -27.32 11.99
C VAL A 519 -15.31 -28.56 11.21
N PHE A 520 -14.02 -28.88 11.28
CA PHE A 520 -13.46 -30.13 10.79
C PHE A 520 -12.99 -30.98 11.96
N ASP A 521 -13.42 -32.23 11.99
CA ASP A 521 -12.89 -33.25 12.90
C ASP A 521 -11.68 -33.92 12.23
N LEU A 522 -10.50 -33.76 12.83
CA LEU A 522 -9.23 -34.25 12.26
C LEU A 522 -9.13 -35.78 12.24
N ALA A 523 -9.84 -36.48 13.12
CA ALA A 523 -9.77 -37.94 13.22
C ALA A 523 -10.65 -38.65 12.17
N SER A 524 -11.83 -38.10 11.89
CA SER A 524 -12.83 -38.65 10.99
C SER A 524 -12.84 -37.99 9.61
N GLY A 525 -12.26 -36.79 9.48
CA GLY A 525 -12.33 -35.95 8.28
C GLY A 525 -13.71 -35.37 8.03
N GLN A 526 -14.63 -35.44 9.00
CA GLN A 526 -15.98 -34.90 8.86
C GLN A 526 -15.97 -33.37 8.95
N ARG A 527 -16.78 -32.74 8.09
CA ARG A 527 -17.02 -31.30 8.08
C ARG A 527 -18.45 -31.03 8.54
N LEU A 528 -18.60 -30.12 9.50
CA LEU A 528 -19.89 -29.64 10.01
C LEU A 528 -20.04 -28.15 9.75
N VAL A 529 -21.09 -27.75 9.02
CA VAL A 529 -21.42 -26.34 8.76
C VAL A 529 -22.25 -25.78 9.93
N LEU A 530 -21.84 -24.65 10.50
CA LEU A 530 -22.50 -24.02 11.66
C LEU A 530 -23.48 -22.91 11.25
N GLY A 531 -23.20 -22.23 10.13
CA GLY A 531 -24.03 -21.15 9.58
C GLY A 531 -23.21 -19.97 9.04
N PRO A 532 -23.89 -18.90 8.58
CA PRO A 532 -23.23 -17.68 8.09
C PRO A 532 -22.56 -16.92 9.24
N GLY A 533 -21.31 -16.49 9.05
CA GLY A 533 -20.54 -15.73 10.03
C GLY A 533 -19.02 -15.78 9.82
N THR A 534 -18.29 -15.02 10.65
CA THR A 534 -16.83 -14.84 10.60
C THR A 534 -16.20 -14.90 11.99
N TRP A 535 -14.86 -14.91 12.01
CA TRP A 535 -14.01 -14.94 13.22
C TRP A 535 -14.44 -15.96 14.28
N PRO A 536 -14.60 -17.25 13.91
CA PRO A 536 -14.98 -18.27 14.86
C PRO A 536 -13.85 -18.66 15.83
N SER A 537 -14.24 -19.16 17.00
CA SER A 537 -13.38 -19.77 18.01
C SER A 537 -14.04 -21.00 18.64
N LEU A 538 -13.25 -21.97 19.04
CA LEU A 538 -13.69 -23.18 19.74
C LEU A 538 -13.54 -23.02 21.24
N SER A 539 -14.45 -23.61 22.01
CA SER A 539 -14.22 -23.74 23.45
C SER A 539 -13.07 -24.72 23.70
N PRO A 540 -12.29 -24.59 24.79
CA PRO A 540 -11.11 -25.43 25.05
C PRO A 540 -11.39 -26.94 25.19
N ASP A 541 -12.64 -27.30 25.48
CA ASP A 541 -13.12 -28.68 25.55
C ASP A 541 -13.64 -29.22 24.20
N GLY A 542 -13.68 -28.39 23.16
CA GLY A 542 -14.08 -28.78 21.80
C GLY A 542 -15.58 -29.03 21.63
N VAL A 543 -16.42 -28.69 22.62
CA VAL A 543 -17.87 -28.99 22.58
C VAL A 543 -18.74 -27.82 22.15
N ARG A 544 -18.20 -26.60 22.15
CA ARG A 544 -18.89 -25.38 21.73
C ARG A 544 -18.04 -24.57 20.75
N ALA A 545 -18.71 -23.81 19.91
CA ALA A 545 -18.11 -22.81 19.06
C ALA A 545 -18.76 -21.44 19.33
N ALA A 546 -17.99 -20.36 19.20
CA ALA A 546 -18.51 -19.00 19.18
C ALA A 546 -18.05 -18.30 17.90
N TYR A 547 -18.88 -17.42 17.33
CA TYR A 547 -18.53 -16.67 16.12
C TYR A 547 -19.37 -15.40 15.97
N ALA A 548 -18.91 -14.47 15.13
CA ALA A 548 -19.67 -13.26 14.78
C ALA A 548 -20.65 -13.60 13.64
N GLY A 549 -21.96 -13.41 13.88
CA GLY A 549 -22.99 -13.79 12.92
C GLY A 549 -24.15 -12.80 12.87
N PRO A 550 -25.26 -13.17 12.19
CA PRO A 550 -26.43 -12.30 12.09
C PRO A 550 -26.94 -11.87 13.46
N GLY A 551 -26.96 -10.56 13.69
CA GLY A 551 -27.46 -9.93 14.92
C GLY A 551 -26.49 -9.87 16.10
N GLY A 552 -25.22 -10.28 15.94
CA GLY A 552 -24.19 -10.25 16.98
C GLY A 552 -23.48 -11.59 17.16
N LEU A 553 -22.92 -11.83 18.34
CA LEU A 553 -22.20 -13.07 18.63
C LEU A 553 -23.17 -14.24 18.77
N ARG A 554 -22.72 -15.40 18.31
CA ARG A 554 -23.48 -16.66 18.36
C ARG A 554 -22.65 -17.73 19.05
N VAL A 555 -23.32 -18.63 19.77
CA VAL A 555 -22.72 -19.82 20.38
C VAL A 555 -23.46 -21.05 19.88
N VAL A 556 -22.69 -22.05 19.46
CA VAL A 556 -23.20 -23.33 18.96
C VAL A 556 -22.73 -24.45 19.86
N ASP A 557 -23.65 -25.32 20.25
CA ASP A 557 -23.33 -26.61 20.85
C ASP A 557 -23.07 -27.62 19.71
N LEU A 558 -21.85 -28.16 19.63
CA LEU A 558 -21.41 -28.97 18.50
C LEU A 558 -22.00 -30.38 18.52
N ALA A 559 -22.46 -30.87 19.67
CA ALA A 559 -23.08 -32.18 19.79
C ALA A 559 -24.54 -32.17 19.31
N THR A 560 -25.26 -31.08 19.57
CA THR A 560 -26.69 -30.93 19.23
C THR A 560 -26.93 -30.11 17.95
N GLY A 561 -25.94 -29.34 17.52
CA GLY A 561 -26.08 -28.34 16.44
C GLY A 561 -26.89 -27.11 16.87
N GLU A 562 -27.21 -26.97 18.15
CA GLU A 562 -28.05 -25.86 18.62
C GLU A 562 -27.29 -24.54 18.58
N ASN A 563 -27.78 -23.61 17.75
CA ASN A 563 -27.16 -22.33 17.48
C ASN A 563 -27.97 -21.15 18.08
N ARG A 564 -27.43 -20.51 19.11
CA ARG A 564 -28.12 -19.46 19.88
C ARG A 564 -27.39 -18.11 19.79
N PRO A 565 -28.12 -16.98 19.72
CA PRO A 565 -27.52 -15.66 19.89
C PRO A 565 -27.06 -15.45 21.34
N VAL A 566 -25.96 -14.73 21.54
CA VAL A 566 -25.51 -14.29 22.87
C VAL A 566 -26.23 -12.98 23.22
N PRO A 567 -27.13 -12.96 24.22
CA PRO A 567 -27.87 -11.75 24.58
C PRO A 567 -26.95 -10.58 24.96
N GLY A 568 -27.29 -9.36 24.52
CA GLY A 568 -26.52 -8.15 24.82
C GLY A 568 -25.34 -7.86 23.87
N THR A 569 -25.17 -8.69 22.83
CA THR A 569 -24.22 -8.46 21.74
C THR A 569 -24.91 -7.78 20.55
N ALA A 570 -24.10 -7.16 19.68
CA ALA A 570 -24.54 -6.35 18.55
C ALA A 570 -23.72 -6.67 17.28
N PRO A 571 -24.18 -6.25 16.07
CA PRO A 571 -23.50 -6.55 14.81
C PRO A 571 -22.06 -6.04 14.68
N ASN A 572 -21.63 -5.11 15.54
CA ASN A 572 -20.27 -4.59 15.63
C ASN A 572 -19.38 -5.30 16.67
N ASP A 573 -19.84 -6.44 17.19
CA ASP A 573 -19.08 -7.32 18.08
C ASP A 573 -18.37 -8.41 17.27
N TYR A 574 -17.04 -8.44 17.36
CA TYR A 574 -16.20 -9.23 16.47
C TYR A 574 -15.14 -10.04 17.22
N GLY A 575 -14.66 -11.11 16.59
CA GLY A 575 -13.54 -11.92 17.08
C GLY A 575 -13.73 -12.49 18.49
N PRO A 576 -14.83 -13.23 18.77
CA PRO A 576 -14.98 -13.90 20.06
C PRO A 576 -13.86 -14.93 20.27
N ARG A 577 -13.24 -14.93 21.46
CA ARG A 577 -12.30 -15.96 21.93
C ARG A 577 -12.78 -16.50 23.26
N TRP A 578 -12.85 -17.82 23.39
CA TRP A 578 -13.18 -18.47 24.65
C TRP A 578 -12.06 -18.30 25.68
N SER A 579 -12.44 -18.08 26.94
CA SER A 579 -11.49 -18.18 28.05
C SER A 579 -10.95 -19.61 28.20
N PRO A 580 -9.74 -19.82 28.76
CA PRO A 580 -9.15 -21.15 28.92
C PRO A 580 -9.99 -22.13 29.75
N ASP A 581 -10.86 -21.61 30.62
CA ASP A 581 -11.82 -22.40 31.41
C ASP A 581 -13.18 -22.60 30.72
N GLY A 582 -13.38 -22.04 29.52
CA GLY A 582 -14.60 -22.11 28.73
C GLY A 582 -15.80 -21.39 29.34
N SER A 583 -15.61 -20.51 30.32
CA SER A 583 -16.70 -19.84 31.04
C SER A 583 -17.11 -18.48 30.45
N GLN A 584 -16.19 -17.79 29.76
CA GLN A 584 -16.40 -16.45 29.21
C GLN A 584 -15.96 -16.35 27.75
N LEU A 585 -16.44 -15.30 27.08
CA LEU A 585 -15.99 -14.85 25.77
C LEU A 585 -15.34 -13.47 25.91
N ALA A 586 -14.13 -13.32 25.39
CA ALA A 586 -13.54 -12.03 25.08
C ALA A 586 -13.84 -11.66 23.64
N PHE A 587 -14.17 -10.41 23.37
CA PHE A 587 -14.47 -9.95 22.02
C PHE A 587 -14.18 -8.46 21.89
N ARG A 588 -14.05 -8.00 20.65
CA ARG A 588 -13.93 -6.58 20.34
C ARG A 588 -15.31 -5.98 20.09
N ARG A 589 -15.56 -4.82 20.68
CA ARG A 589 -16.68 -3.94 20.36
C ARG A 589 -16.15 -2.55 20.09
N ASP A 590 -16.39 -2.07 18.88
CA ASP A 590 -15.79 -0.85 18.35
C ASP A 590 -14.25 -0.92 18.47
N LEU A 591 -13.66 -0.13 19.35
CA LEU A 591 -12.21 0.00 19.52
C LEU A 591 -11.66 -0.81 20.70
N ASN A 592 -12.53 -1.40 21.52
CA ASN A 592 -12.16 -1.90 22.83
C ASN A 592 -12.56 -3.36 23.04
N LEU A 593 -11.95 -3.96 24.04
CA LEU A 593 -12.17 -5.33 24.44
C LEU A 593 -13.22 -5.42 25.53
N TYR A 594 -14.08 -6.41 25.41
CA TYR A 594 -15.18 -6.70 26.33
C TYR A 594 -15.15 -8.17 26.71
N LEU A 595 -15.71 -8.47 27.89
CA LEU A 595 -16.03 -9.83 28.32
C LEU A 595 -17.53 -10.00 28.44
N ILE A 596 -18.01 -11.20 28.13
CA ILE A 596 -19.40 -11.62 28.36
C ILE A 596 -19.46 -13.13 28.63
N ASN A 597 -20.44 -13.57 29.41
CA ASN A 597 -20.75 -14.99 29.54
C ASN A 597 -21.59 -15.44 28.32
N PRO A 598 -21.54 -16.73 27.92
CA PRO A 598 -22.34 -17.24 26.79
C PRO A 598 -23.85 -17.06 26.93
N ASP A 599 -24.36 -16.90 28.16
CA ASP A 599 -25.77 -16.63 28.46
C ASP A 599 -26.15 -15.14 28.39
N GLY A 600 -25.18 -14.26 28.07
CA GLY A 600 -25.34 -12.82 27.97
C GLY A 600 -25.13 -12.05 29.27
N THR A 601 -24.89 -12.75 30.38
CA THR A 601 -24.60 -12.10 31.68
C THR A 601 -23.13 -11.65 31.76
N GLY A 602 -22.82 -10.79 32.73
CA GLY A 602 -21.43 -10.40 33.00
C GLY A 602 -20.79 -9.48 31.96
N LEU A 603 -21.56 -8.92 31.02
CA LEU A 603 -21.06 -7.98 30.02
C LEU A 603 -20.32 -6.80 30.68
N ARG A 604 -19.03 -6.67 30.40
CA ARG A 604 -18.21 -5.56 30.90
C ARG A 604 -17.11 -5.18 29.91
N ARG A 605 -16.78 -3.88 29.88
CA ARG A 605 -15.62 -3.34 29.16
C ARG A 605 -14.34 -3.66 29.93
N VAL A 606 -13.28 -4.08 29.24
CA VAL A 606 -11.96 -4.42 29.81
C VAL A 606 -10.98 -3.29 29.57
N THR A 607 -10.89 -2.81 28.34
CA THR A 607 -9.97 -1.76 27.91
C THR A 607 -10.70 -0.47 27.57
N ALA A 608 -10.00 0.66 27.65
CA ALA A 608 -10.58 1.98 27.36
C ALA A 608 -9.66 2.89 26.52
N GLY A 609 -8.83 2.28 25.66
CA GLY A 609 -7.87 2.99 24.82
C GLY A 609 -8.54 3.79 23.69
N PRO A 610 -7.86 4.84 23.18
CA PRO A 610 -8.27 5.54 21.97
C PRO A 610 -7.99 4.74 20.68
N GLU A 611 -7.13 3.73 20.73
CA GLU A 611 -6.69 2.96 19.56
C GLU A 611 -7.68 1.86 19.17
N TYR A 612 -7.63 1.44 17.90
CA TYR A 612 -8.33 0.25 17.43
C TYR A 612 -7.63 -1.01 17.98
N GLU A 613 -8.09 -1.52 19.12
CA GLU A 613 -7.47 -2.66 19.79
C GLU A 613 -7.92 -3.98 19.18
N LEU A 614 -6.95 -4.86 18.95
CA LEU A 614 -7.14 -6.16 18.33
C LEU A 614 -6.82 -7.27 19.33
N LEU A 615 -7.82 -8.09 19.66
CA LEU A 615 -7.65 -9.21 20.58
C LEU A 615 -6.71 -10.26 19.97
N VAL A 616 -5.67 -10.63 20.71
CA VAL A 616 -4.76 -11.72 20.34
C VAL A 616 -5.25 -13.00 21.00
N ASP A 617 -5.15 -13.07 22.33
CA ASP A 617 -5.50 -14.27 23.09
C ASP A 617 -5.66 -13.99 24.59
N TRP A 618 -6.07 -15.00 25.34
CA TRP A 618 -6.03 -15.04 26.80
C TRP A 618 -4.65 -15.47 27.31
N SER A 619 -4.28 -15.06 28.51
CA SER A 619 -3.20 -15.75 29.22
C SER A 619 -3.61 -17.18 29.55
N ALA A 620 -2.66 -18.11 29.64
CA ALA A 620 -2.92 -19.53 29.91
C ALA A 620 -3.70 -19.78 31.21
N ASP A 621 -3.55 -18.90 32.20
CA ASP A 621 -4.29 -18.95 33.47
C ASP A 621 -5.64 -18.22 33.45
N GLY A 622 -5.98 -17.58 32.33
CA GLY A 622 -7.22 -16.81 32.13
C GLY A 622 -7.27 -15.50 32.92
N SER A 623 -6.18 -15.05 33.54
CA SER A 623 -6.15 -13.83 34.36
C SER A 623 -5.96 -12.53 33.56
N GLN A 624 -5.50 -12.63 32.30
CA GLN A 624 -5.19 -11.48 31.46
C GLN A 624 -5.68 -11.67 30.03
N LEU A 625 -5.86 -10.55 29.31
CA LEU A 625 -5.98 -10.54 27.85
C LEU A 625 -4.72 -9.95 27.24
N VAL A 626 -4.25 -10.55 26.16
CA VAL A 626 -3.20 -10.02 25.29
C VAL A 626 -3.84 -9.48 24.03
N TYR A 627 -3.40 -8.29 23.63
CA TYR A 627 -3.98 -7.56 22.51
C TYR A 627 -2.95 -6.66 21.84
N ALA A 628 -3.16 -6.32 20.57
CA ALA A 628 -2.35 -5.32 19.88
C ALA A 628 -3.08 -4.00 19.78
N ALA A 629 -2.31 -2.91 19.85
CA ALA A 629 -2.77 -1.56 19.58
C ALA A 629 -1.83 -0.90 18.55
N PRO A 630 -2.35 -0.36 17.44
CA PRO A 630 -1.53 0.40 16.49
C PRO A 630 -0.76 1.53 17.15
N GLY A 631 0.44 1.80 16.64
CA GLY A 631 1.31 2.88 17.08
C GLY A 631 2.29 3.31 15.99
N PRO A 632 3.10 4.35 16.26
CA PRO A 632 4.00 4.94 15.28
C PRO A 632 5.11 3.99 14.78
N GLN A 633 5.49 3.00 15.60
CA GLN A 633 6.55 2.03 15.31
C GLN A 633 6.01 0.66 14.89
N GLY A 634 4.70 0.53 14.66
CA GLY A 634 4.02 -0.73 14.39
C GLY A 634 2.99 -1.10 15.45
N LEU A 635 2.69 -2.39 15.57
CA LEU A 635 1.70 -2.90 16.53
C LEU A 635 2.32 -3.08 17.91
N ARG A 636 1.82 -2.33 18.89
CA ARG A 636 2.21 -2.49 20.30
C ARG A 636 1.43 -3.66 20.89
N LEU A 637 2.12 -4.76 21.19
CA LEU A 637 1.54 -5.89 21.89
C LEU A 637 1.49 -5.59 23.39
N ARG A 638 0.32 -5.76 24.00
CA ARG A 638 0.04 -5.37 25.39
C ARG A 638 -0.73 -6.46 26.11
N SER A 639 -0.64 -6.44 27.43
CA SER A 639 -1.44 -7.27 28.33
C SER A 639 -2.25 -6.42 29.30
N ILE A 640 -3.45 -6.88 29.66
CA ILE A 640 -4.28 -6.25 30.69
C ILE A 640 -4.80 -7.29 31.68
N ASP A 641 -4.58 -7.02 32.98
CA ASP A 641 -5.09 -7.83 34.07
C ASP A 641 -6.62 -7.65 34.22
N LEU A 642 -7.34 -8.77 34.29
CA LEU A 642 -8.79 -8.77 34.41
C LEU A 642 -9.30 -8.34 35.79
N ALA A 643 -8.46 -8.36 36.82
CA ALA A 643 -8.70 -7.73 38.11
C ALA A 643 -8.59 -6.19 38.05
N GLY A 644 -8.08 -5.66 36.93
CA GLY A 644 -7.93 -4.24 36.64
C GLY A 644 -6.50 -3.73 36.83
N GLY A 645 -6.22 -2.56 36.27
CA GLY A 645 -4.89 -1.96 36.25
C GLY A 645 -4.64 -1.21 34.95
N ALA A 646 -3.45 -0.62 34.83
CA ALA A 646 -2.99 -0.09 33.54
C ALA A 646 -2.47 -1.25 32.66
N PRO A 647 -2.67 -1.22 31.34
CA PRO A 647 -2.12 -2.24 30.46
C PRO A 647 -0.60 -2.17 30.41
N SER A 648 0.05 -3.34 30.46
CA SER A 648 1.50 -3.49 30.34
C SER A 648 1.89 -3.68 28.88
N GLU A 649 2.94 -3.00 28.42
CA GLU A 649 3.51 -3.26 27.10
C GLU A 649 4.41 -4.51 27.16
N LEU A 650 4.25 -5.40 26.19
CA LEU A 650 5.09 -6.59 26.04
C LEU A 650 6.26 -6.27 25.08
N PHE A 651 5.95 -5.97 23.82
CA PHE A 651 6.90 -5.55 22.79
C PHE A 651 6.16 -4.92 21.59
N VAL A 652 6.91 -4.43 20.61
CA VAL A 652 6.38 -3.84 19.37
C VAL A 652 6.71 -4.76 18.20
N ILE A 653 5.74 -4.99 17.32
CA ILE A 653 5.88 -5.75 16.08
C ILE A 653 5.88 -4.77 14.90
N ASP A 654 6.91 -4.83 14.05
CA ASP A 654 6.92 -4.08 12.77
C ASP A 654 5.99 -4.75 11.75
N ALA A 655 4.68 -4.53 11.92
CA ALA A 655 3.64 -5.00 11.02
C ALA A 655 2.47 -4.01 10.98
N LYS A 656 1.72 -4.02 9.88
CA LYS A 656 0.51 -3.21 9.72
C LYS A 656 -0.77 -3.93 10.16
N ASP A 657 -0.76 -5.26 10.14
CA ASP A 657 -1.92 -6.09 10.50
C ASP A 657 -1.52 -7.15 11.53
N ILE A 658 -2.49 -7.58 12.34
CA ILE A 658 -2.28 -8.54 13.41
C ILE A 658 -2.46 -9.96 12.88
N SER A 659 -1.42 -10.76 13.04
CA SER A 659 -1.48 -12.20 12.82
C SER A 659 -0.56 -12.83 13.85
N ALA A 660 -1.09 -13.00 15.07
CA ALA A 660 -0.33 -13.48 16.21
C ALA A 660 -1.15 -14.46 17.06
N ALA A 661 -0.48 -15.43 17.68
CA ALA A 661 -1.09 -16.41 18.57
C ALA A 661 -0.12 -16.84 19.68
N LEU A 662 -0.62 -16.85 20.92
CA LEU A 662 0.11 -17.37 22.07
C LEU A 662 0.05 -18.90 22.09
N SER A 663 1.13 -19.54 22.54
CA SER A 663 1.12 -20.97 22.81
C SER A 663 0.17 -21.28 23.97
N PRO A 664 -0.40 -22.50 24.07
CA PRO A 664 -1.36 -22.84 25.12
C PRO A 664 -0.81 -22.72 26.55
N ASP A 665 0.51 -22.83 26.70
CA ASP A 665 1.22 -22.63 27.98
C ASP A 665 1.56 -21.15 28.26
N GLY A 666 1.32 -20.25 27.31
CA GLY A 666 1.59 -18.82 27.38
C GLY A 666 3.07 -18.44 27.35
N LEU A 667 3.97 -19.37 27.01
CA LEU A 667 5.42 -19.14 27.03
C LEU A 667 5.99 -18.64 25.71
N GLN A 668 5.29 -18.88 24.61
CA GLN A 668 5.72 -18.51 23.27
C GLN A 668 4.64 -17.73 22.53
N ILE A 669 5.06 -16.97 21.53
CA ILE A 669 4.17 -16.28 20.61
C ILE A 669 4.65 -16.50 19.18
N ALA A 670 3.72 -16.93 18.33
CA ALA A 670 3.90 -16.91 16.89
C ALA A 670 3.31 -15.60 16.36
N TYR A 671 4.03 -14.86 15.53
CA TYR A 671 3.56 -13.57 15.01
C TYR A 671 4.17 -13.24 13.66
N MET A 672 3.42 -12.49 12.85
CA MET A 672 3.90 -11.97 11.57
C MET A 672 4.64 -10.65 11.78
N GLU A 673 5.81 -10.51 11.17
CA GLU A 673 6.62 -9.29 11.23
C GLU A 673 7.37 -9.09 9.91
N ARG A 674 7.63 -7.84 9.55
CA ARG A 674 8.50 -7.49 8.44
C ARG A 674 9.95 -7.87 8.76
N LEU A 675 10.62 -8.57 7.85
CA LEU A 675 12.03 -8.95 8.03
C LEU A 675 12.88 -7.67 8.15
N PRO A 676 13.84 -7.62 9.09
CA PRO A 676 14.73 -6.47 9.22
C PRO A 676 15.43 -6.11 7.90
N GLY A 677 15.24 -4.87 7.43
CA GLY A 677 15.84 -4.36 6.19
C GLY A 677 15.23 -4.93 4.90
N SER A 678 14.01 -5.48 4.96
CA SER A 678 13.27 -6.02 3.83
C SER A 678 11.81 -5.60 3.90
N MET A 679 11.12 -5.54 2.76
CA MET A 679 9.65 -5.46 2.68
C MET A 679 8.97 -6.82 2.81
N GLU A 680 9.77 -7.88 2.85
CA GLU A 680 9.28 -9.23 3.01
C GLU A 680 8.80 -9.48 4.44
N TYR A 681 7.68 -10.17 4.57
CA TYR A 681 7.16 -10.59 5.87
C TYR A 681 7.60 -12.03 6.18
N GLY A 682 7.69 -12.31 7.47
CA GLY A 682 7.98 -13.63 7.99
C GLY A 682 7.04 -13.95 9.14
N LEU A 683 6.83 -15.24 9.35
CA LEU A 683 6.26 -15.74 10.59
C LEU A 683 7.41 -16.02 11.56
N PHE A 684 7.41 -15.34 12.69
CA PHE A 684 8.38 -15.51 13.75
C PHE A 684 7.78 -16.29 14.91
N LEU A 685 8.63 -17.07 15.57
CA LEU A 685 8.36 -17.67 16.88
C LEU A 685 9.32 -17.05 17.88
N ALA A 686 8.78 -16.48 18.96
CA ALA A 686 9.56 -15.90 20.05
C ALA A 686 9.04 -16.38 21.41
N ALA A 687 9.78 -16.04 22.48
CA ALA A 687 9.20 -16.06 23.81
C ALA A 687 8.04 -15.04 23.90
N ALA A 688 7.10 -15.24 24.82
CA ALA A 688 5.91 -14.38 24.94
C ALA A 688 6.22 -12.89 25.23
N ASP A 689 7.42 -12.57 25.71
CA ASP A 689 7.93 -11.21 25.89
C ASP A 689 8.62 -10.63 24.63
N GLY A 690 8.58 -11.35 23.51
CA GLY A 690 9.23 -10.98 22.24
C GLY A 690 10.71 -11.31 22.17
N SER A 691 11.30 -11.87 23.23
CA SER A 691 12.73 -12.21 23.21
C SER A 691 13.03 -13.46 22.39
N GLN A 692 14.26 -13.50 21.85
CA GLN A 692 14.78 -14.61 21.04
C GLN A 692 13.90 -14.96 19.82
N PRO A 693 13.52 -13.99 18.97
CA PRO A 693 12.73 -14.27 17.79
C PRO A 693 13.50 -15.17 16.82
N ARG A 694 12.81 -16.18 16.30
CA ARG A 694 13.31 -17.08 15.26
C ARG A 694 12.34 -17.07 14.09
N LEU A 695 12.86 -16.87 12.89
CA LEU A 695 12.07 -17.02 11.67
C LEU A 695 11.62 -18.48 11.51
N LEU A 696 10.32 -18.70 11.41
CA LEU A 696 9.69 -20.00 11.24
C LEU A 696 9.21 -20.22 9.80
N ALA A 697 8.65 -19.19 9.16
CA ALA A 697 8.25 -19.22 7.76
C ALA A 697 8.65 -17.92 7.04
N LEU A 698 9.20 -18.05 5.83
CA LEU A 698 9.49 -16.95 4.93
C LEU A 698 8.37 -16.86 3.90
N PHE A 699 7.80 -15.67 3.70
CA PHE A 699 6.64 -15.50 2.85
C PHE A 699 7.04 -15.66 1.38
N GLY A 700 8.00 -14.89 0.86
CA GLY A 700 8.61 -15.15 -0.45
C GLY A 700 7.62 -15.37 -1.60
N GLY A 701 6.53 -14.61 -1.65
CA GLY A 701 5.42 -14.82 -2.60
C GLY A 701 4.26 -15.68 -2.07
N LEU A 702 4.29 -16.06 -0.80
CA LEU A 702 3.19 -16.63 -0.04
C LEU A 702 2.53 -15.55 0.84
N ALA A 703 1.22 -15.57 0.96
CA ALA A 703 0.51 -15.00 2.09
C ALA A 703 0.32 -16.10 3.13
N ILE A 704 0.89 -15.92 4.32
CA ILE A 704 0.73 -16.82 5.45
C ILE A 704 -0.04 -16.08 6.54
N THR A 705 -1.18 -16.61 6.96
CA THR A 705 -2.09 -15.91 7.87
C THR A 705 -2.60 -16.79 9.00
N HIS A 706 -2.99 -16.14 10.10
CA HIS A 706 -3.65 -16.73 11.26
C HIS A 706 -2.91 -17.97 11.80
N PRO A 707 -1.75 -17.78 12.45
CA PRO A 707 -1.12 -18.86 13.20
C PRO A 707 -2.08 -19.38 14.27
N VAL A 708 -2.21 -20.70 14.39
CA VAL A 708 -3.07 -21.38 15.36
C VAL A 708 -2.30 -22.50 16.02
N TRP A 709 -2.20 -22.49 17.34
CA TRP A 709 -1.54 -23.56 18.07
C TRP A 709 -2.45 -24.77 18.23
N SER A 710 -1.84 -25.95 18.14
CA SER A 710 -2.42 -27.19 18.67
C SER A 710 -2.67 -27.09 20.18
N PRO A 711 -3.70 -27.79 20.71
CA PRO A 711 -3.99 -27.78 22.14
C PRO A 711 -2.89 -28.35 23.06
N ASP A 712 -1.93 -29.09 22.51
CA ASP A 712 -0.76 -29.59 23.22
C ASP A 712 0.49 -28.70 23.06
N GLY A 713 0.43 -27.71 22.15
CA GLY A 713 1.53 -26.79 21.87
C GLY A 713 2.65 -27.39 21.02
N GLU A 714 2.48 -28.59 20.46
CA GLU A 714 3.53 -29.24 19.67
C GLU A 714 3.56 -28.75 18.21
N TRP A 715 2.39 -28.39 17.67
CA TRP A 715 2.18 -27.98 16.29
C TRP A 715 1.67 -26.56 16.17
N LEU A 716 2.12 -25.86 15.14
CA LEU A 716 1.57 -24.60 14.69
C LEU A 716 0.93 -24.77 13.32
N LEU A 717 -0.36 -24.49 13.20
CA LEU A 717 -1.08 -24.46 11.94
C LEU A 717 -1.08 -23.04 11.37
N VAL A 718 -0.87 -22.91 10.07
CA VAL A 718 -0.97 -21.63 9.35
C VAL A 718 -1.74 -21.79 8.05
N ASN A 719 -2.43 -20.74 7.60
CA ASN A 719 -3.12 -20.74 6.32
C ASN A 719 -2.18 -20.16 5.26
N VAL A 720 -1.92 -20.91 4.18
CA VAL A 720 -0.93 -20.53 3.16
C VAL A 720 -1.58 -20.36 1.80
N THR A 721 -1.37 -19.20 1.18
CA THR A 721 -1.88 -18.85 -0.15
C THR A 721 -0.72 -18.36 -1.01
N ASN A 722 -0.56 -18.86 -2.23
CA ASN A 722 0.49 -18.36 -3.12
C ASN A 722 0.04 -17.10 -3.87
N ILE A 723 0.48 -15.92 -3.43
CA ILE A 723 0.07 -14.64 -4.02
C ILE A 723 0.70 -14.36 -5.39
N GLY A 724 1.72 -15.14 -5.80
CA GLY A 724 2.27 -15.10 -7.15
C GLY A 724 1.43 -15.89 -8.17
N GLN A 725 0.34 -16.54 -7.73
CA GLN A 725 -0.58 -17.27 -8.60
C GLN A 725 -1.88 -16.52 -8.79
N VAL A 726 -2.43 -16.68 -9.98
CA VAL A 726 -3.74 -16.16 -10.33
C VAL A 726 -4.83 -17.05 -9.70
N SER A 727 -5.73 -16.45 -8.93
CA SER A 727 -6.78 -17.15 -8.14
C SER A 727 -6.26 -18.28 -7.23
N PRO A 728 -5.43 -17.97 -6.22
CA PRO A 728 -4.70 -18.99 -5.46
C PRO A 728 -5.58 -19.73 -4.44
N ALA A 729 -5.42 -21.06 -4.38
CA ALA A 729 -5.99 -21.85 -3.30
C ALA A 729 -5.27 -21.57 -1.98
N THR A 730 -6.03 -21.54 -0.88
CA THR A 730 -5.48 -21.49 0.48
C THR A 730 -5.35 -22.91 1.00
N VAL A 731 -4.14 -23.30 1.39
CA VAL A 731 -3.84 -24.63 1.93
C VAL A 731 -3.33 -24.48 3.37
N PRO A 732 -4.02 -25.04 4.37
CA PRO A 732 -3.50 -25.09 5.73
C PRO A 732 -2.24 -25.95 5.81
N MET A 733 -1.23 -25.45 6.49
CA MET A 733 0.05 -26.12 6.73
C MET A 733 0.25 -26.32 8.23
N LEU A 734 0.54 -27.54 8.65
CA LEU A 734 1.10 -27.83 9.97
C LEU A 734 2.61 -27.61 9.92
N ILE A 735 3.13 -26.89 10.91
CA ILE A 735 4.55 -26.67 11.12
C ILE A 735 4.91 -27.29 12.47
N ASP A 736 5.87 -28.20 12.48
CA ASP A 736 6.59 -28.60 13.70
C ASP A 736 7.68 -27.56 13.96
N PRO A 737 7.55 -26.69 14.97
CA PRO A 737 8.55 -25.68 15.21
C PRO A 737 9.88 -26.28 15.66
N SER A 738 9.88 -27.46 16.31
CA SER A 738 11.07 -28.09 16.86
C SER A 738 11.87 -28.88 15.81
N ALA A 739 11.19 -29.64 14.96
CA ALA A 739 11.81 -30.44 13.90
C ALA A 739 11.96 -29.66 12.58
N CYS A 740 11.33 -28.49 12.47
CA CYS A 740 11.33 -27.65 11.28
C CYS A 740 10.75 -28.38 10.05
N GLN A 741 9.64 -29.09 10.28
CA GLN A 741 8.91 -29.83 9.25
C GLN A 741 7.60 -29.11 8.94
N ALA A 742 7.26 -28.97 7.65
CA ALA A 742 5.97 -28.44 7.20
C ALA A 742 5.17 -29.53 6.47
N ILE A 743 3.90 -29.72 6.83
CA ILE A 743 3.02 -30.79 6.33
C ILE A 743 1.69 -30.14 5.88
N PRO A 744 1.27 -30.31 4.62
CA PRO A 744 -0.01 -29.79 4.16
C PRO A 744 -1.17 -30.61 4.71
N LEU A 745 -2.25 -29.93 5.11
CA LEU A 745 -3.53 -30.55 5.43
C LEU A 745 -4.50 -30.41 4.26
N ALA A 746 -4.69 -31.51 3.54
CA ALA A 746 -5.62 -31.57 2.41
C ALA A 746 -7.08 -31.69 2.89
N GLY A 747 -8.02 -31.16 2.09
CA GLY A 747 -9.46 -31.30 2.33
C GLY A 747 -10.04 -30.31 3.34
N ILE A 748 -9.25 -29.32 3.77
CA ILE A 748 -9.68 -28.21 4.60
C ILE A 748 -9.75 -26.97 3.72
N ASP A 749 -10.97 -26.58 3.35
CA ASP A 749 -11.21 -25.35 2.61
C ASP A 749 -11.39 -24.16 3.57
N GLY A 750 -11.04 -22.96 3.14
CA GLY A 750 -11.22 -21.72 3.92
C GLY A 750 -10.03 -21.36 4.81
N THR A 751 -10.27 -20.47 5.77
CA THR A 751 -9.27 -19.94 6.69
C THR A 751 -9.51 -20.50 8.09
N VAL A 752 -8.60 -21.34 8.57
CA VAL A 752 -8.59 -21.89 9.94
C VAL A 752 -8.28 -20.77 10.93
N GLN A 753 -9.02 -20.73 12.04
CA GLN A 753 -8.94 -19.68 13.08
C GLN A 753 -8.65 -20.21 14.48
N ASP A 754 -8.96 -21.48 14.74
CA ASP A 754 -8.81 -22.09 16.06
C ASP A 754 -8.70 -23.62 15.99
N TRP A 755 -8.07 -24.21 17.01
CA TRP A 755 -7.90 -25.65 17.17
C TRP A 755 -8.13 -26.06 18.63
N SER A 756 -9.09 -26.97 18.84
CA SER A 756 -9.42 -27.52 20.15
C SER A 756 -9.43 -29.05 20.15
N ARG A 757 -9.53 -29.67 21.34
CA ARG A 757 -9.46 -31.13 21.52
C ARG A 757 -10.65 -31.91 20.98
#